data_AF-A0A7C2A510-F1
#
_entry.id   AF-A0A7C2A510-F1
#
_cell.length_a   1.000
_cell.length_b   1.000
_cell.length_c   1.000
_cell.angle_alpha   90.00
_cell.angle_beta   90.00
_cell.angle_gamma   90.00
#
_symmetry.space_group_name_H-M   'P 1'
#
loop_
_entity.id
_entity.type
_entity.pdbx_description
1 polymer ?
#
loop_
_entity_poly.entity_id
_entity_poly.type
_entity_poly.pdbx_seq_one_letter_code
_entity_poly.pdbx_strand_id
1 'polypeptide(L)'
;MLGRLPCAALLLGLLLIPARVFAQGDRQDSGLSREQMWRAPTAEDWKKPCLIEWQRTWQDAERLSRATGRPILACVNMDGEIASEHYAGIRYRQPEVAELFAPYVCVIASVYRHSPRDYDAAGNRIPCPRFGTVTCGEHIAIEPLLYERYFDGERVAPRHVMIELDGSETYDIYYAFDTASVFETVRKGIEGRSFPPRALDDVARTPEELVASPDARDRAAVEEAYRTGSFEERRRILEAAVAAGDKASVDLLRLAIFGFDVDLARVARRGLARATDPAAVGLLNDALSVPMPRSEREELIAALDRLGAGVPWARTLAIVHRGLGAGSRSVDPSTWSADDGEGAVPPPDREQLAAQLAYLDAVQDSKRLDPGKALELAEAGLRMAEDPEAQRGFGKDPKTRRAYRELLLEDARSALRGAREAGAAPWRADVLEVLLANAEGDWDRAFELSTRVVGEIPPKEAGRDALVVLSIFASGRRAAIRRAQAAGESWPPEWLSDVASAWEVLERNPALSPEEVAEQVDFLLSLGAYGPARQVLNRGVERFPLSAPLHARLVSQVLAAVGGEGLEPTYDRLLAREEAPAGLEWYAGYASLVAAEFHRRGGEWEAAAACYAHGIAHFESCLRAGAAERDGVDHYVAMALAGQARVAFDRGDLDGALERLEASFARRAASAASLDGLNLSAVATARQLASEARSRGRVDLAEAVERDLAALDPDLLLPPAFEGGGPPLPGRGRR
;
A
#
# COMPACT_ATOMS: atom_id res chain seq x y z
N MET A 1 -48.02 1.86 -21.27
CA MET A 1 -48.80 2.77 -20.40
C MET A 1 -47.78 3.69 -19.75
N LEU A 2 -47.49 4.90 -20.26
CA LEU A 2 -48.32 6.12 -20.35
C LEU A 2 -48.87 6.57 -18.98
N GLY A 3 -48.28 7.66 -18.45
CA GLY A 3 -48.69 8.38 -17.24
C GLY A 3 -48.25 9.85 -17.31
N ARG A 4 -49.13 10.71 -17.81
CA ARG A 4 -49.05 12.19 -17.90
C ARG A 4 -49.98 12.78 -16.80
N LEU A 5 -49.88 14.00 -16.28
CA LEU A 5 -49.07 15.24 -16.45
C LEU A 5 -49.14 15.96 -15.04
N PRO A 6 -48.95 17.29 -14.78
CA PRO A 6 -48.67 18.44 -15.65
C PRO A 6 -47.51 19.38 -15.23
N CYS A 7 -47.16 20.29 -16.14
CA CYS A 7 -46.34 21.47 -15.87
C CYS A 7 -47.10 22.55 -15.08
N ALA A 8 -46.38 23.34 -14.30
CA ALA A 8 -46.73 24.72 -13.98
C ALA A 8 -45.47 25.59 -14.16
N ALA A 9 -45.58 26.67 -14.92
CA ALA A 9 -44.46 27.56 -15.23
C ALA A 9 -44.37 28.72 -14.24
N LEU A 10 -43.16 29.19 -13.96
CA LEU A 10 -42.95 30.57 -13.49
C LEU A 10 -41.67 31.15 -14.10
N LEU A 11 -41.77 32.42 -14.49
CA LEU A 11 -40.84 33.08 -15.41
C LEU A 11 -39.70 33.83 -14.69
N LEU A 12 -38.57 33.90 -15.39
CA LEU A 12 -37.56 34.98 -15.40
C LEU A 12 -37.09 35.59 -14.06
N GLY A 13 -35.82 35.31 -13.75
CA GLY A 13 -34.98 36.08 -12.84
C GLY A 13 -33.51 36.04 -13.26
N LEU A 14 -33.24 36.11 -14.57
CA LEU A 14 -31.89 35.96 -15.14
C LEU A 14 -30.99 37.16 -14.79
N LEU A 15 -30.14 37.00 -13.78
CA LEU A 15 -28.88 37.74 -13.67
C LEU A 15 -27.74 36.79 -14.06
N LEU A 16 -27.53 36.65 -15.38
CA LEU A 16 -26.27 36.12 -15.91
C LEU A 16 -25.17 37.15 -15.65
N ILE A 17 -24.51 37.04 -14.49
CA ILE A 17 -23.16 37.57 -14.34
C ILE A 17 -22.27 36.63 -15.18
N PRO A 18 -21.59 37.11 -16.23
CA PRO A 18 -20.64 36.28 -16.94
C PRO A 18 -19.46 36.00 -16.01
N ALA A 19 -19.31 34.75 -15.59
CA ALA A 19 -18.07 34.25 -15.04
C ALA A 19 -16.99 34.42 -16.12
N ARG A 20 -16.20 35.50 -16.02
CA ARG A 20 -15.07 35.72 -16.90
C ARG A 20 -13.99 34.73 -16.51
N VAL A 21 -13.78 33.72 -17.34
CA VAL A 21 -12.57 32.88 -17.31
C VAL A 21 -11.38 33.78 -17.62
N PHE A 22 -10.76 34.33 -16.57
CA PHE A 22 -9.45 34.98 -16.62
C PHE A 22 -8.42 34.01 -16.02
N ALA A 23 -8.07 32.98 -16.78
CA ALA A 23 -7.09 31.96 -16.40
C ALA A 23 -6.18 31.58 -17.59
N GLN A 24 -5.57 32.60 -18.19
CA GLN A 24 -4.33 32.44 -18.96
C GLN A 24 -3.43 33.60 -18.55
N GLY A 25 -2.27 33.28 -17.95
CA GLY A 25 -1.25 34.28 -17.69
C GLY A 25 -0.67 34.74 -19.02
N ASP A 26 -0.96 35.99 -19.43
CA ASP A 26 -0.31 36.60 -20.58
C ASP A 26 1.20 36.57 -20.36
N ARG A 27 1.90 35.82 -21.23
CA ARG A 27 3.34 35.60 -21.15
C ARG A 27 4.07 36.94 -21.18
N GLN A 28 4.72 37.31 -20.08
CA GLN A 28 5.66 38.42 -20.12
C GLN A 28 6.86 37.99 -20.96
N ASP A 29 7.13 38.73 -22.05
CA ASP A 29 8.21 38.42 -22.98
C ASP A 29 9.56 38.80 -22.36
N SER A 30 10.05 37.89 -21.51
CA SER A 30 11.29 38.02 -20.75
C SER A 30 12.54 37.65 -21.54
N GLY A 31 12.40 37.17 -22.79
CA GLY A 31 13.51 36.69 -23.62
C GLY A 31 14.20 35.41 -23.12
N LEU A 32 13.74 34.80 -22.02
CA LEU A 32 14.29 33.57 -21.45
C LEU A 32 13.68 32.33 -22.09
N SER A 33 14.49 31.27 -22.23
CA SER A 33 13.97 29.92 -22.53
C SER A 33 13.20 29.34 -21.35
N ARG A 34 12.38 28.31 -21.60
CA ARG A 34 11.61 27.61 -20.54
C ARG A 34 12.56 27.04 -19.48
N GLU A 35 13.69 26.51 -19.91
CA GLU A 35 14.70 25.84 -19.08
C GLU A 35 15.52 26.84 -18.25
N GLN A 36 15.77 28.04 -18.78
CA GLN A 36 16.38 29.13 -18.01
C GLN A 36 15.43 29.69 -16.94
N MET A 37 14.15 29.77 -17.28
CA MET A 37 13.11 30.31 -16.40
C MET A 37 12.75 29.34 -15.27
N TRP A 38 12.58 28.06 -15.61
CA TRP A 38 12.27 26.96 -14.71
C TRP A 38 13.51 26.08 -14.50
N ARG A 39 14.64 26.70 -14.16
CA ARG A 39 15.89 25.94 -13.93
C ARG A 39 15.66 24.84 -12.89
N ALA A 40 16.24 23.67 -13.13
CA ALA A 40 16.20 22.59 -12.15
C ALA A 40 16.86 23.03 -10.83
N PRO A 41 16.32 22.61 -9.68
CA PRO A 41 16.98 22.81 -8.39
C PRO A 41 18.28 22.03 -8.30
N THR A 42 19.34 22.65 -7.75
CA THR A 42 20.59 21.94 -7.46
C THR A 42 20.49 21.17 -6.14
N ALA A 43 21.46 20.30 -5.87
CA ALA A 43 21.60 19.67 -4.54
C ALA A 43 21.79 20.70 -3.40
N GLU A 44 22.34 21.89 -3.68
CA GLU A 44 22.43 22.98 -2.71
C GLU A 44 21.10 23.70 -2.50
N ASP A 45 20.27 23.80 -3.54
CA ASP A 45 18.91 24.34 -3.41
C ASP A 45 18.05 23.43 -2.52
N TRP A 46 18.09 22.11 -2.73
CA TRP A 46 17.38 21.13 -1.90
C TRP A 46 17.83 21.09 -0.44
N LYS A 47 19.09 21.43 -0.14
CA LYS A 47 19.64 21.49 1.24
C LYS A 47 19.14 22.70 2.05
N LYS A 48 18.63 23.75 1.40
CA LYS A 48 18.00 24.88 2.11
C LYS A 48 16.69 24.39 2.74
N PRO A 49 16.25 24.88 3.91
CA PRO A 49 14.94 24.50 4.45
C PRO A 49 13.80 25.03 3.56
N CYS A 50 12.64 24.36 3.57
CA CYS A 50 11.40 24.96 3.11
C CYS A 50 10.95 26.01 4.14
N LEU A 51 10.65 27.22 3.67
CA LEU A 51 10.32 28.40 4.48
C LEU A 51 8.82 28.68 4.53
N ILE A 52 8.01 27.97 3.74
CA ILE A 52 6.54 28.14 3.74
C ILE A 52 5.94 27.32 4.89
N GLU A 53 5.10 27.97 5.70
CA GLU A 53 4.42 27.38 6.85
C GLU A 53 3.13 26.67 6.43
N TRP A 54 3.27 25.49 5.81
CA TRP A 54 2.11 24.68 5.38
C TRP A 54 1.34 24.14 6.59
N GLN A 55 0.02 24.25 6.55
CA GLN A 55 -0.88 23.63 7.52
C GLN A 55 -1.07 22.13 7.23
N ARG A 56 -1.19 21.35 8.31
CA ARG A 56 -1.19 19.87 8.26
C ARG A 56 -2.49 19.26 7.75
N THR A 57 -3.61 19.95 7.93
CA THR A 57 -4.93 19.48 7.48
C THR A 57 -5.71 20.63 6.88
N TRP A 58 -6.67 20.30 6.01
CA TRP A 58 -7.60 21.27 5.44
C TRP A 58 -8.50 21.91 6.52
N GLN A 59 -8.96 21.12 7.48
CA GLN A 59 -9.82 21.56 8.58
C GLN A 59 -9.11 22.56 9.51
N ASP A 60 -7.81 22.37 9.74
CA ASP A 60 -6.99 23.31 10.49
C ASP A 60 -6.72 24.59 9.69
N ALA A 61 -6.52 24.49 8.38
CA ALA A 61 -6.42 25.64 7.51
C ALA A 61 -7.71 26.48 7.52
N GLU A 62 -8.89 25.86 7.41
CA GLU A 62 -10.19 26.54 7.54
C GLU A 62 -10.36 27.20 8.93
N ARG A 63 -10.00 26.50 10.02
CA ARG A 63 -10.05 27.03 11.39
C ARG A 63 -9.15 28.26 11.56
N LEU A 64 -7.90 28.16 11.11
CA LEU A 64 -6.90 29.23 11.23
C LEU A 64 -7.27 30.42 10.35
N SER A 65 -7.75 30.16 9.13
CA SER A 65 -8.24 31.17 8.19
C SER A 65 -9.36 32.00 8.82
N ARG A 66 -10.40 31.35 9.35
CA ARG A 66 -11.51 32.02 10.06
C ARG A 66 -11.07 32.77 11.32
N ALA A 67 -10.12 32.23 12.08
CA ALA A 67 -9.63 32.87 13.31
C ALA A 67 -8.78 34.12 13.04
N THR A 68 -8.06 34.16 11.91
CA THR A 68 -7.11 35.24 11.56
C THR A 68 -7.62 36.18 10.47
N GLY A 69 -8.70 35.85 9.78
CA GLY A 69 -9.14 36.60 8.59
C GLY A 69 -8.18 36.49 7.39
N ARG A 70 -7.18 35.60 7.45
CA ARG A 70 -6.27 35.27 6.32
C ARG A 70 -7.01 34.33 5.35
N PRO A 71 -6.94 34.55 4.04
CA PRO A 71 -7.49 33.61 3.06
C PRO A 71 -6.56 32.38 2.96
N ILE A 72 -7.05 31.28 2.42
CA ILE A 72 -6.24 30.09 2.18
C ILE A 72 -5.53 30.23 0.83
N LEU A 73 -4.23 29.91 0.78
CA LEU A 73 -3.49 29.71 -0.46
C LEU A 73 -3.23 28.21 -0.64
N ALA A 74 -3.94 27.61 -1.57
CA ALA A 74 -3.76 26.22 -1.95
C ALA A 74 -2.78 26.12 -3.11
N CYS A 75 -1.68 25.40 -2.89
CA CYS A 75 -0.67 25.09 -3.91
C CYS A 75 -0.79 23.62 -4.31
N VAL A 76 -0.56 23.31 -5.59
CA VAL A 76 -0.51 21.93 -6.11
C VAL A 76 0.81 21.74 -6.86
N ASN A 77 1.56 20.70 -6.50
CA ASN A 77 2.80 20.31 -7.18
C ASN A 77 2.73 18.85 -7.63
N MET A 78 3.32 18.54 -8.78
CA MET A 78 3.58 17.17 -9.22
C MET A 78 5.07 16.92 -9.33
N ASP A 79 5.51 15.70 -9.05
CA ASP A 79 6.91 15.32 -9.22
C ASP A 79 7.23 15.11 -10.70
N GLY A 80 8.44 15.49 -11.11
CA GLY A 80 8.90 15.39 -12.50
C GLY A 80 8.37 16.48 -13.45
N GLU A 81 7.40 17.29 -13.01
CA GLU A 81 7.02 18.50 -13.75
C GLU A 81 7.98 19.64 -13.39
N ILE A 82 8.62 20.23 -14.41
CA ILE A 82 9.78 21.13 -14.26
C ILE A 82 9.46 22.38 -13.41
N ALA A 83 8.28 22.98 -13.58
CA ALA A 83 7.90 24.15 -12.80
C ALA A 83 7.58 23.77 -11.33
N SER A 84 6.98 22.60 -11.10
CA SER A 84 6.72 22.03 -9.77
C SER A 84 8.02 21.68 -9.03
N GLU A 85 9.04 21.15 -9.72
CA GLU A 85 10.39 20.96 -9.19
C GLU A 85 11.03 22.30 -8.82
N HIS A 86 10.93 23.29 -9.69
CA HIS A 86 11.45 24.64 -9.46
C HIS A 86 10.78 25.33 -8.25
N TYR A 87 9.46 25.17 -8.09
CA TYR A 87 8.74 25.69 -6.91
C TYR A 87 9.22 25.04 -5.62
N ALA A 88 9.24 23.70 -5.56
CA ALA A 88 9.58 22.97 -4.34
C ALA A 88 11.06 23.02 -3.97
N GLY A 89 11.95 23.00 -4.95
CA GLY A 89 13.40 23.02 -4.75
C GLY A 89 13.98 24.42 -4.59
N ILE A 90 13.36 25.46 -5.17
CA ILE A 90 13.89 26.84 -5.13
C ILE A 90 12.91 27.80 -4.45
N ARG A 91 11.70 27.98 -5.00
CA ARG A 91 10.82 29.10 -4.60
C ARG A 91 10.31 29.00 -3.17
N TYR A 92 9.88 27.82 -2.73
CA TYR A 92 9.43 27.61 -1.34
C TYR A 92 10.59 27.63 -0.33
N ARG A 93 11.83 27.92 -0.77
CA ARG A 93 13.05 28.04 0.04
C ARG A 93 13.67 29.45 -0.04
N GLN A 94 12.96 30.39 -0.68
CA GLN A 94 13.35 31.80 -0.84
C GLN A 94 12.63 32.68 0.21
N PRO A 95 13.36 33.48 1.03
CA PRO A 95 12.75 34.35 2.03
C PRO A 95 11.72 35.33 1.45
N GLU A 96 11.96 35.86 0.24
CA GLU A 96 11.07 36.78 -0.46
C GLU A 96 9.74 36.14 -0.89
N VAL A 97 9.72 34.82 -1.10
CA VAL A 97 8.50 34.06 -1.40
C VAL A 97 7.75 33.71 -0.11
N ALA A 98 8.48 33.39 0.97
CA ALA A 98 7.88 33.18 2.29
C ALA A 98 7.16 34.44 2.80
N GLU A 99 7.79 35.61 2.67
CA GLU A 99 7.16 36.90 3.01
C GLU A 99 5.91 37.18 2.16
N LEU A 100 5.96 36.88 0.85
CA LEU A 100 4.80 37.01 -0.04
C LEU A 100 3.63 36.08 0.36
N PHE A 101 3.94 34.91 0.92
CA PHE A 101 2.96 33.90 1.32
C PHE A 101 2.49 34.09 2.77
N ALA A 102 3.21 34.84 3.61
CA ALA A 102 2.88 35.09 5.01
C ALA A 102 1.47 35.67 5.27
N PRO A 103 0.84 36.46 4.39
CA PRO A 103 -0.56 36.88 4.56
C PRO A 103 -1.59 35.75 4.39
N TYR A 104 -1.21 34.59 3.85
CA TYR A 104 -2.10 33.47 3.53
C TYR A 104 -1.98 32.31 4.51
N VAL A 105 -3.07 31.61 4.79
CA VAL A 105 -3.00 30.27 5.38
C VAL A 105 -2.62 29.28 4.28
N CYS A 106 -1.38 28.82 4.27
CA CYS A 106 -0.86 28.01 3.16
C CYS A 106 -1.18 26.53 3.34
N VAL A 107 -1.65 25.87 2.27
CA VAL A 107 -1.74 24.41 2.16
C VAL A 107 -1.11 23.93 0.85
N ILE A 108 -0.53 22.74 0.87
CA ILE A 108 0.12 22.11 -0.29
C ILE A 108 -0.53 20.76 -0.57
N ALA A 109 -0.76 20.49 -1.85
CA ALA A 109 -1.23 19.21 -2.35
C ALA A 109 -0.20 18.60 -3.30
N SER A 110 0.09 17.31 -3.11
CA SER A 110 0.84 16.49 -4.04
C SER A 110 0.52 15.02 -3.77
N VAL A 111 0.32 14.23 -4.83
CA VAL A 111 -0.01 12.80 -4.75
C VAL A 111 1.21 11.89 -4.58
N TYR A 112 2.42 12.45 -4.68
CA TYR A 112 3.66 11.69 -4.64
C TYR A 112 4.19 11.55 -3.21
N ARG A 113 4.80 10.40 -2.88
CA ARG A 113 5.35 10.12 -1.55
C ARG A 113 6.88 10.18 -1.56
N HIS A 114 7.45 11.17 -0.88
CA HIS A 114 8.91 11.35 -0.74
C HIS A 114 9.49 10.57 0.44
N SER A 115 8.76 10.49 1.55
CA SER A 115 9.11 9.73 2.76
C SER A 115 8.30 8.42 2.84
N PRO A 116 8.92 7.24 3.08
CA PRO A 116 8.22 5.94 3.04
C PRO A 116 7.05 5.84 4.02
N ARG A 117 7.14 6.54 5.15
CA ARG A 117 6.15 6.61 6.24
C ARG A 117 6.09 8.05 6.76
N ASP A 118 4.99 8.41 7.40
CA ASP A 118 4.74 9.76 7.91
C ASP A 118 5.18 9.96 9.37
N TYR A 119 5.47 8.86 10.08
CA TYR A 119 5.93 8.85 11.46
C TYR A 119 7.02 7.79 11.65
N ASP A 120 7.94 8.04 12.58
CA ASP A 120 8.96 7.07 13.01
C ASP A 120 8.42 6.06 14.05
N ALA A 121 9.30 5.18 14.54
CA ALA A 121 8.94 4.14 15.51
C ALA A 121 8.55 4.67 16.90
N ALA A 122 8.93 5.91 17.26
CA ALA A 122 8.54 6.59 18.49
C ALA A 122 7.32 7.51 18.29
N GLY A 123 6.73 7.52 17.10
CA GLY A 123 5.58 8.34 16.75
C GLY A 123 5.92 9.79 16.37
N ASN A 124 7.20 10.13 16.21
CA ASN A 124 7.60 11.46 15.74
C ASN A 124 7.20 11.62 14.28
N ARG A 125 6.61 12.77 13.90
CA ARG A 125 6.36 13.11 12.49
C ARG A 125 7.65 13.14 11.70
N ILE A 126 7.63 12.60 10.48
CA ILE A 126 8.70 12.71 9.50
C ILE A 126 8.29 13.80 8.50
N PRO A 127 8.86 15.01 8.61
CA PRO A 127 8.54 16.11 7.69
C PRO A 127 8.89 15.71 6.26
N CYS A 128 8.08 16.13 5.28
CA CYS A 128 8.35 15.85 3.88
C CYS A 128 9.60 16.63 3.44
N PRO A 129 10.66 15.98 2.89
CA PRO A 129 11.89 16.68 2.49
C PRO A 129 11.63 17.75 1.42
N ARG A 130 10.57 17.57 0.61
CA ARG A 130 10.15 18.49 -0.46
C ARG A 130 9.42 19.73 0.07
N PHE A 131 8.59 19.60 1.10
CA PHE A 131 7.68 20.66 1.57
C PHE A 131 7.89 21.11 3.02
N GLY A 132 8.80 20.51 3.79
CA GLY A 132 9.07 20.93 5.16
C GLY A 132 7.94 20.55 6.12
N THR A 133 7.17 21.53 6.62
CA THR A 133 6.34 21.43 7.84
C THR A 133 5.29 20.31 7.85
N VAL A 134 4.91 19.79 6.69
CA VAL A 134 3.90 18.73 6.50
C VAL A 134 4.51 17.36 6.21
N THR A 135 3.88 16.28 6.65
CA THR A 135 4.26 14.91 6.23
C THR A 135 3.81 14.61 4.80
N CYS A 136 4.24 13.47 4.22
CA CYS A 136 3.77 13.08 2.89
C CYS A 136 2.27 12.76 2.88
N GLY A 137 1.79 11.99 3.87
CA GLY A 137 0.39 11.65 4.03
C GLY A 137 -0.51 12.88 4.20
N GLU A 138 -0.05 13.92 4.88
CA GLU A 138 -0.79 15.19 5.04
C GLU A 138 -1.03 15.89 3.69
N HIS A 139 0.00 16.12 2.87
CA HIS A 139 -0.18 16.78 1.57
C HIS A 139 -0.82 15.88 0.51
N ILE A 140 -0.73 14.55 0.65
CA ILE A 140 -1.50 13.61 -0.17
C ILE A 140 -2.98 13.67 0.20
N ALA A 141 -3.33 13.75 1.49
CA ALA A 141 -4.73 13.80 1.95
C ALA A 141 -5.46 15.09 1.58
N ILE A 142 -4.73 16.18 1.29
CA ILE A 142 -5.30 17.45 0.85
C ILE A 142 -5.71 17.43 -0.64
N GLU A 143 -5.04 16.65 -1.51
CA GLU A 143 -5.33 16.65 -2.95
C GLU A 143 -6.79 16.27 -3.30
N PRO A 144 -7.38 15.18 -2.77
CA PRO A 144 -8.74 14.80 -3.13
C PRO A 144 -9.78 15.86 -2.73
N LEU A 145 -9.56 16.53 -1.60
CA LEU A 145 -10.44 17.60 -1.11
C LEU A 145 -10.41 18.82 -2.02
N LEU A 146 -9.22 19.24 -2.47
CA LEU A 146 -9.10 20.34 -3.43
C LEU A 146 -9.66 19.96 -4.80
N TYR A 147 -9.39 18.74 -5.24
CA TYR A 147 -9.83 18.21 -6.52
C TYR A 147 -11.35 18.12 -6.65
N GLU A 148 -12.03 17.68 -5.58
CA GLU A 148 -13.50 17.60 -5.51
C GLU A 148 -14.16 18.98 -5.39
N ARG A 149 -13.56 19.92 -4.64
CA ARG A 149 -14.21 21.19 -4.28
C ARG A 149 -13.92 22.37 -5.20
N TYR A 150 -12.72 22.44 -5.78
CA TYR A 150 -12.18 23.66 -6.39
C TYR A 150 -11.62 23.46 -7.81
N PHE A 151 -11.41 22.22 -8.26
CA PHE A 151 -10.66 21.96 -9.50
C PHE A 151 -11.51 21.41 -10.66
N ASP A 152 -12.84 21.31 -10.51
CA ASP A 152 -13.78 20.80 -11.54
C ASP A 152 -13.40 19.43 -12.15
N GLY A 153 -12.59 18.63 -11.44
CA GLY A 153 -12.06 17.37 -11.93
C GLY A 153 -10.84 17.48 -12.85
N GLU A 154 -10.10 18.60 -12.83
CA GLU A 154 -8.85 18.78 -13.58
C GLU A 154 -7.60 18.66 -12.69
N ARG A 155 -6.77 17.65 -12.96
CA ARG A 155 -5.45 17.47 -12.32
C ARG A 155 -4.37 18.22 -13.10
N VAL A 156 -4.19 19.50 -12.81
CA VAL A 156 -3.14 20.34 -13.40
C VAL A 156 -2.18 20.83 -12.31
N ALA A 157 -0.88 20.78 -12.60
CA ALA A 157 0.18 21.30 -11.74
C ALA A 157 1.27 22.00 -12.59
N PRO A 158 1.99 23.01 -12.03
CA PRO A 158 1.74 23.62 -10.74
C PRO A 158 0.47 24.47 -10.78
N ARG A 159 -0.26 24.52 -9.66
CA ARG A 159 -1.49 25.32 -9.52
C ARG A 159 -1.46 26.11 -8.21
N HIS A 160 -1.90 27.37 -8.25
CA HIS A 160 -1.99 28.24 -7.07
C HIS A 160 -3.37 28.88 -7.02
N VAL A 161 -4.14 28.63 -5.95
CA VAL A 161 -5.52 29.07 -5.79
C VAL A 161 -5.68 29.84 -4.48
N MET A 162 -6.29 31.03 -4.53
CA MET A 162 -6.73 31.74 -3.33
C MET A 162 -8.20 31.45 -3.05
N ILE A 163 -8.47 30.95 -1.85
CA ILE A 163 -9.80 30.60 -1.35
C ILE A 163 -10.11 31.55 -0.18
N GLU A 164 -11.18 32.32 -0.32
CA GLU A 164 -11.59 33.37 0.62
C GLU A 164 -12.36 32.78 1.82
N LEU A 165 -12.60 33.57 2.86
CA LEU A 165 -13.22 33.16 4.13
C LEU A 165 -14.63 32.53 3.99
N ASP A 166 -15.35 32.83 2.91
CA ASP A 166 -16.64 32.25 2.56
C ASP A 166 -16.54 30.95 1.73
N GLY A 167 -15.33 30.55 1.36
CA GLY A 167 -15.02 29.38 0.54
C GLY A 167 -14.99 29.65 -0.96
N SER A 168 -15.15 30.90 -1.41
CA SER A 168 -15.08 31.25 -2.84
C SER A 168 -13.65 31.37 -3.37
N GLU A 169 -13.43 30.99 -4.62
CA GLU A 169 -12.17 31.19 -5.32
C GLU A 169 -12.03 32.65 -5.78
N THR A 170 -10.91 33.29 -5.43
CA THR A 170 -10.59 34.65 -5.86
C THR A 170 -9.72 34.66 -7.12
N TYR A 171 -8.80 33.71 -7.23
CA TYR A 171 -8.02 33.44 -8.43
C TYR A 171 -7.62 31.97 -8.44
N ASP A 172 -7.34 31.47 -9.64
CA ASP A 172 -6.78 30.15 -9.90
C ASP A 172 -5.73 30.29 -11.01
N ILE A 173 -4.49 29.89 -10.72
CA ILE A 173 -3.33 30.08 -11.60
C ILE A 173 -2.75 28.72 -11.93
N TYR A 174 -2.93 28.28 -13.17
CA TYR A 174 -2.31 27.09 -13.76
C TYR A 174 -1.81 27.42 -15.18
N TYR A 175 -0.91 26.59 -15.71
CA TYR A 175 -0.19 26.86 -16.98
C TYR A 175 0.47 28.25 -17.08
N ALA A 176 0.84 28.87 -15.94
CA ALA A 176 1.60 30.10 -15.94
C ALA A 176 2.97 29.87 -16.58
N PHE A 177 3.33 30.70 -17.56
CA PHE A 177 4.59 30.52 -18.28
C PHE A 177 5.81 30.98 -17.48
N ASP A 178 5.64 31.88 -16.50
CA ASP A 178 6.70 32.45 -15.67
C ASP A 178 6.29 32.60 -14.19
N THR A 179 7.27 32.72 -13.28
CA THR A 179 7.00 32.90 -11.83
C THR A 179 6.53 34.30 -11.46
N ALA A 180 6.86 35.32 -12.25
CA ALA A 180 6.56 36.71 -11.92
C ALA A 180 5.06 36.98 -12.05
N SER A 181 4.39 36.45 -13.08
CA SER A 181 2.93 36.51 -13.23
C SER A 181 2.21 35.80 -12.06
N VAL A 182 2.74 34.67 -11.58
CA VAL A 182 2.18 33.98 -10.40
C VAL A 182 2.32 34.85 -9.16
N PHE A 183 3.53 35.35 -8.86
CA PHE A 183 3.77 36.17 -7.67
C PHE A 183 3.04 37.53 -7.71
N GLU A 184 2.82 38.09 -8.90
CA GLU A 184 2.02 39.30 -9.10
C GLU A 184 0.54 39.06 -8.79
N THR A 185 -0.04 37.96 -9.25
CA THR A 185 -1.43 37.60 -8.93
C THR A 185 -1.60 37.26 -7.45
N VAL A 186 -0.65 36.53 -6.85
CA VAL A 186 -0.62 36.25 -5.39
C VAL A 186 -0.56 37.55 -4.59
N ARG A 187 0.26 38.52 -4.99
CA ARG A 187 0.32 39.83 -4.31
C ARG A 187 -1.00 40.59 -4.43
N LYS A 188 -1.52 40.73 -5.65
CA LYS A 188 -2.80 41.41 -5.94
C LYS A 188 -3.99 40.79 -5.22
N GLY A 189 -3.97 39.48 -5.02
CA GLY A 189 -5.00 38.77 -4.26
C GLY A 189 -5.12 39.23 -2.81
N ILE A 190 -4.03 39.66 -2.17
CA ILE A 190 -4.06 40.28 -0.83
C ILE A 190 -4.35 41.77 -0.90
N GLU A 191 -3.67 42.50 -1.78
CA GLU A 191 -3.83 43.96 -1.93
C GLU A 191 -5.27 44.36 -2.30
N GLY A 192 -6.00 43.51 -3.02
CA GLY A 192 -7.39 43.73 -3.41
C GLY A 192 -8.46 43.38 -2.36
N ARG A 193 -8.10 42.85 -1.18
CA ARG A 193 -9.10 42.39 -0.19
C ARG A 193 -9.76 43.55 0.56
N SER A 194 -11.08 43.47 0.67
CA SER A 194 -11.89 44.41 1.49
C SER A 194 -11.60 44.32 2.98
N PHE A 195 -11.06 43.18 3.45
CA PHE A 195 -10.74 42.93 4.86
C PHE A 195 -9.26 42.55 4.98
N PRO A 196 -8.42 43.36 5.63
CA PRO A 196 -7.03 42.99 5.87
C PRO A 196 -6.97 41.80 6.83
N PRO A 197 -5.96 40.91 6.71
CA PRO A 197 -5.66 39.92 7.73
C PRO A 197 -5.56 40.55 9.13
N ARG A 198 -6.14 39.90 10.14
CA ARG A 198 -5.89 40.25 11.53
C ARG A 198 -4.50 39.73 11.90
N ALA A 199 -3.68 40.60 12.47
CA ALA A 199 -2.44 40.17 13.10
C ALA A 199 -2.75 39.13 14.21
N LEU A 200 -2.00 38.04 14.25
CA LEU A 200 -2.02 37.16 15.41
C LEU A 200 -1.50 37.95 16.62
N ASP A 201 -2.22 37.90 17.73
CA ASP A 201 -1.77 38.54 18.97
C ASP A 201 -0.51 37.82 19.46
N ASP A 202 0.64 38.50 19.42
CA ASP A 202 1.99 37.95 19.69
C ASP A 202 2.26 37.72 21.20
N VAL A 203 1.20 37.33 21.92
CA VAL A 203 1.23 37.01 23.35
C VAL A 203 1.86 35.64 23.52
N ALA A 204 2.94 35.58 24.30
CA ALA A 204 3.57 34.32 24.69
C ALA A 204 2.58 33.43 25.45
N ARG A 205 2.09 32.39 24.77
CA ARG A 205 1.19 31.35 25.29
C ARG A 205 2.01 30.17 25.81
N THR A 206 1.56 29.51 26.88
CA THR A 206 2.21 28.27 27.35
C THR A 206 1.90 27.09 26.42
N PRO A 207 2.71 26.01 26.42
CA PRO A 207 2.39 24.83 25.61
C PRO A 207 0.98 24.29 25.85
N GLU A 208 0.49 24.29 27.09
CA GLU A 208 -0.87 23.86 27.43
C GLU A 208 -1.97 24.74 26.79
N GLU A 209 -1.72 26.04 26.61
CA GLU A 209 -2.61 26.97 25.91
C GLU A 209 -2.54 26.81 24.38
N LEU A 210 -1.37 26.40 23.87
CA LEU A 210 -1.14 26.15 22.43
C LEU A 210 -1.76 24.84 21.93
N VAL A 211 -1.99 23.86 22.80
CA VAL A 211 -2.50 22.51 22.46
C VAL A 211 -3.76 22.54 21.57
N ALA A 212 -4.68 23.48 21.78
CA ALA A 212 -5.93 23.60 21.02
C ALA A 212 -5.80 24.37 19.69
N SER A 213 -4.60 24.84 19.35
CA SER A 213 -4.36 25.68 18.17
C SER A 213 -4.47 24.89 16.85
N PRO A 214 -5.06 25.48 15.79
CA PRO A 214 -4.95 24.93 14.45
C PRO A 214 -3.58 25.19 13.80
N ASP A 215 -2.80 26.19 14.24
CA ASP A 215 -1.54 26.55 13.57
C ASP A 215 -0.50 25.42 13.70
N ALA A 216 -0.01 24.95 12.56
CA ALA A 216 1.03 23.93 12.46
C ALA A 216 2.32 24.27 13.25
N ARG A 217 2.63 25.57 13.44
CA ARG A 217 3.73 26.05 14.30
C ARG A 217 3.46 25.85 15.77
N ASP A 218 2.29 26.28 16.24
CA ASP A 218 1.87 26.11 17.63
C ASP A 218 1.91 24.61 17.99
N ARG A 219 1.45 23.73 17.08
CA ARG A 219 1.55 22.27 17.24
C ARG A 219 2.99 21.77 17.28
N ALA A 220 3.87 22.24 16.40
CA ALA A 220 5.29 21.87 16.41
C ALA A 220 5.98 22.30 17.71
N ALA A 221 5.64 23.48 18.25
CA ALA A 221 6.14 23.96 19.54
C ALA A 221 5.64 23.10 20.72
N VAL A 222 4.37 22.69 20.71
CA VAL A 222 3.82 21.75 21.71
C VAL A 222 4.49 20.37 21.63
N GLU A 223 4.76 19.87 20.43
CA GLU A 223 5.44 18.59 20.21
C GLU A 223 6.92 18.63 20.63
N GLU A 224 7.61 19.75 20.41
CA GLU A 224 8.97 19.99 20.93
C GLU A 224 9.00 20.07 22.45
N ALA A 225 8.07 20.82 23.05
CA ALA A 225 7.92 20.92 24.51
C ALA A 225 7.59 19.56 25.14
N TYR A 226 6.78 18.73 24.48
CA TYR A 226 6.54 17.35 24.90
C TYR A 226 7.82 16.50 24.81
N ARG A 227 8.55 16.55 23.68
CA ARG A 227 9.79 15.75 23.51
C ARG A 227 10.88 16.13 24.52
N THR A 228 11.06 17.41 24.82
CA THR A 228 12.15 17.92 25.69
C THR A 228 11.77 18.06 27.16
N GLY A 229 10.48 18.22 27.48
CA GLY A 229 9.99 18.42 28.84
C GLY A 229 10.19 17.21 29.75
N SER A 230 10.16 17.48 31.06
CA SER A 230 10.10 16.47 32.12
C SER A 230 8.79 15.66 32.09
N PHE A 231 8.74 14.56 32.84
CA PHE A 231 7.53 13.72 32.97
C PHE A 231 6.28 14.54 33.36
N GLU A 232 6.40 15.46 34.33
CA GLU A 232 5.27 16.29 34.78
C GLU A 232 4.84 17.35 33.75
N GLU A 233 5.77 17.87 32.95
CA GLU A 233 5.46 18.78 31.83
C GLU A 233 4.75 18.04 30.70
N ARG A 234 5.30 16.88 30.29
CA ARG A 234 4.66 15.97 29.32
C ARG A 234 3.26 15.58 29.74
N ARG A 235 3.08 15.25 31.02
CA ARG A 235 1.80 14.89 31.60
C ARG A 235 0.80 16.05 31.54
N ARG A 236 1.20 17.27 31.95
CA ARG A 236 0.33 18.46 31.87
C ARG A 236 -0.10 18.77 30.44
N ILE A 237 0.83 18.69 29.48
CA ILE A 237 0.56 18.87 28.04
C ILE A 237 -0.48 17.83 27.55
N LEU A 238 -0.33 16.56 27.92
CA LEU A 238 -1.32 15.52 27.55
C LEU A 238 -2.66 15.68 28.25
N GLU A 239 -2.68 16.04 29.53
CA GLU A 239 -3.94 16.28 30.26
C GLU A 239 -4.69 17.50 29.69
N ALA A 240 -3.98 18.54 29.25
CA ALA A 240 -4.55 19.65 28.47
C ALA A 240 -5.10 19.19 27.10
N ALA A 241 -4.42 18.27 26.40
CA ALA A 241 -4.90 17.72 25.13
C ALA A 241 -6.17 16.88 25.29
N VAL A 242 -6.22 16.03 26.33
CA VAL A 242 -7.41 15.26 26.70
C VAL A 242 -8.58 16.18 27.06
N ALA A 243 -8.32 17.34 27.68
CA ALA A 243 -9.35 18.34 28.00
C ALA A 243 -9.82 19.15 26.78
N ALA A 244 -8.93 19.41 25.81
CA ALA A 244 -9.23 20.14 24.57
C ALA A 244 -10.03 19.30 23.54
N GLY A 245 -9.97 17.96 23.64
CA GLY A 245 -10.67 17.03 22.74
C GLY A 245 -10.19 17.18 21.30
N ASP A 246 -11.10 17.10 20.33
CA ASP A 246 -10.82 17.20 18.88
C ASP A 246 -10.14 18.52 18.44
N LYS A 247 -9.98 19.51 19.34
CA LYS A 247 -9.18 20.71 19.03
C LYS A 247 -7.68 20.44 19.07
N ALA A 248 -7.25 19.44 19.84
CA ALA A 248 -5.85 19.04 20.00
C ALA A 248 -5.38 18.15 18.85
N SER A 249 -4.08 18.25 18.52
CA SER A 249 -3.50 17.39 17.50
C SER A 249 -3.46 15.92 17.93
N VAL A 250 -3.92 15.01 17.08
CA VAL A 250 -3.75 13.57 17.26
C VAL A 250 -2.27 13.16 17.28
N ASP A 251 -1.39 13.95 16.65
CA ASP A 251 0.07 13.74 16.63
C ASP A 251 0.69 13.74 18.04
N LEU A 252 0.19 14.62 18.91
CA LEU A 252 0.64 14.70 20.30
C LEU A 252 0.25 13.44 21.09
N LEU A 253 -0.94 12.88 20.83
CA LEU A 253 -1.35 11.61 21.41
C LEU A 253 -0.50 10.45 20.85
N ARG A 254 -0.12 10.50 19.56
CA ARG A 254 0.76 9.52 18.91
C ARG A 254 2.14 9.47 19.59
N LEU A 255 2.79 10.62 19.81
CA LEU A 255 4.07 10.72 20.53
C LEU A 255 4.05 10.02 21.90
N ALA A 256 2.94 10.13 22.62
CA ALA A 256 2.76 9.49 23.91
C ALA A 256 2.46 7.99 23.81
N ILE A 257 1.69 7.55 22.81
CA ILE A 257 1.32 6.14 22.61
C ILE A 257 2.51 5.28 22.19
N PHE A 258 3.42 5.83 21.36
CA PHE A 258 4.61 5.14 20.84
C PHE A 258 5.90 5.48 21.60
N GLY A 259 5.84 6.37 22.57
CA GLY A 259 6.92 6.62 23.52
C GLY A 259 7.11 5.47 24.53
N PHE A 260 8.24 5.48 25.23
CA PHE A 260 8.61 4.43 26.20
C PHE A 260 7.87 4.52 27.56
N ASP A 261 7.06 5.55 27.78
CA ASP A 261 6.38 5.80 29.06
C ASP A 261 4.95 5.25 29.06
N VAL A 262 4.73 4.18 29.82
CA VAL A 262 3.46 3.45 29.88
C VAL A 262 2.33 4.28 30.50
N ASP A 263 2.65 5.20 31.41
CA ASP A 263 1.65 6.02 32.10
C ASP A 263 1.20 7.19 31.22
N LEU A 264 2.13 7.88 30.54
CA LEU A 264 1.81 8.88 29.52
C LEU A 264 1.05 8.26 28.35
N ALA A 265 1.44 7.06 27.90
CA ALA A 265 0.71 6.31 26.87
C ALA A 265 -0.72 5.97 27.31
N ARG A 266 -0.97 5.66 28.60
CA ARG A 266 -2.32 5.45 29.15
C ARG A 266 -3.15 6.73 29.13
N VAL A 267 -2.55 7.88 29.50
CA VAL A 267 -3.23 9.19 29.42
C VAL A 267 -3.67 9.47 27.98
N ALA A 268 -2.78 9.23 27.01
CA ALA A 268 -3.05 9.47 25.59
C ALA A 268 -4.10 8.51 25.00
N ARG A 269 -4.04 7.20 25.30
CA ARG A 269 -5.08 6.24 24.89
C ARG A 269 -6.46 6.63 25.44
N ARG A 270 -6.56 7.10 26.68
CA ARG A 270 -7.81 7.60 27.27
C ARG A 270 -8.32 8.89 26.58
N GLY A 271 -7.44 9.74 26.07
CA GLY A 271 -7.81 10.86 25.20
C GLY A 271 -8.37 10.38 23.87
N LEU A 272 -7.63 9.50 23.21
CA LEU A 272 -7.97 8.91 21.93
C LEU A 272 -9.31 8.13 21.98
N ALA A 273 -9.58 7.41 23.07
CA ALA A 273 -10.85 6.72 23.32
C ALA A 273 -12.06 7.66 23.40
N ARG A 274 -11.85 8.97 23.62
CA ARG A 274 -12.88 10.01 23.69
C ARG A 274 -13.00 10.86 22.42
N ALA A 275 -12.07 10.73 21.48
CA ALA A 275 -12.09 11.50 20.23
C ALA A 275 -13.39 11.28 19.44
N THR A 276 -13.81 12.33 18.73
CA THR A 276 -14.93 12.32 17.78
C THR A 276 -14.53 12.79 16.37
N ASP A 277 -13.28 13.23 16.17
CA ASP A 277 -12.72 13.53 14.86
C ASP A 277 -12.42 12.24 14.04
N PRO A 278 -12.94 12.11 12.80
CA PRO A 278 -12.52 11.09 11.83
C PRO A 278 -11.00 10.91 11.66
N ALA A 279 -10.19 11.95 11.82
CA ALA A 279 -8.73 11.86 11.73
C ALA A 279 -8.12 10.92 12.80
N ALA A 280 -8.80 10.70 13.93
CA ALA A 280 -8.36 9.79 14.98
C ALA A 280 -8.40 8.30 14.58
N VAL A 281 -9.14 7.93 13.53
CA VAL A 281 -9.36 6.52 13.12
C VAL A 281 -8.05 5.79 12.79
N GLY A 282 -7.10 6.47 12.13
CA GLY A 282 -5.79 5.89 11.82
C GLY A 282 -4.99 5.59 13.09
N LEU A 283 -4.88 6.57 13.99
CA LEU A 283 -4.17 6.41 15.25
C LEU A 283 -4.83 5.39 16.20
N LEU A 284 -6.16 5.28 16.18
CA LEU A 284 -6.90 4.23 16.89
C LEU A 284 -6.45 2.82 16.44
N ASN A 285 -6.31 2.60 15.14
CA ASN A 285 -5.85 1.32 14.60
C ASN A 285 -4.38 1.03 14.96
N ASP A 286 -3.52 2.04 14.81
CA ASP A 286 -2.09 1.92 15.14
C ASP A 286 -1.91 1.60 16.63
N ALA A 287 -2.63 2.32 17.51
CA ALA A 287 -2.60 2.11 18.95
C ALA A 287 -3.07 0.69 19.32
N LEU A 288 -4.13 0.18 18.69
CA LEU A 288 -4.63 -1.19 18.91
C LEU A 288 -3.65 -2.29 18.48
N SER A 289 -2.60 -1.98 17.74
CA SER A 289 -1.50 -2.90 17.41
C SER A 289 -0.45 -2.99 18.53
N VAL A 290 -0.49 -2.12 19.54
CA VAL A 290 0.42 -2.11 20.70
C VAL A 290 -0.15 -2.96 21.85
N PRO A 291 0.66 -3.71 22.61
CA PRO A 291 0.23 -4.37 23.84
C PRO A 291 -0.34 -3.39 24.86
N MET A 292 -1.53 -3.67 25.39
CA MET A 292 -2.21 -2.84 26.40
C MET A 292 -3.20 -3.68 27.23
N PRO A 293 -3.63 -3.20 28.41
CA PRO A 293 -4.67 -3.86 29.20
C PRO A 293 -5.98 -4.03 28.40
N ARG A 294 -6.69 -5.13 28.65
CA ARG A 294 -7.93 -5.44 27.91
C ARG A 294 -8.98 -4.32 28.00
N SER A 295 -9.15 -3.70 29.17
CA SER A 295 -10.09 -2.57 29.33
C SER A 295 -9.75 -1.38 28.41
N GLU A 296 -8.48 -1.01 28.31
CA GLU A 296 -8.03 0.06 27.41
C GLU A 296 -8.25 -0.31 25.94
N ARG A 297 -8.06 -1.59 25.56
CA ARG A 297 -8.36 -2.10 24.22
C ARG A 297 -9.85 -2.00 23.88
N GLU A 298 -10.74 -2.43 24.78
CA GLU A 298 -12.20 -2.34 24.55
C GLU A 298 -12.66 -0.87 24.45
N GLU A 299 -12.06 0.06 25.21
CA GLU A 299 -12.34 1.51 25.10
C GLU A 299 -11.97 2.08 23.73
N LEU A 300 -10.83 1.69 23.15
CA LEU A 300 -10.44 2.11 21.79
C LEU A 300 -11.32 1.48 20.70
N ILE A 301 -11.71 0.21 20.85
CA ILE A 301 -12.67 -0.44 19.94
C ILE A 301 -14.03 0.27 19.99
N ALA A 302 -14.51 0.61 21.18
CA ALA A 302 -15.75 1.38 21.34
C ALA A 302 -15.65 2.79 20.73
N ALA A 303 -14.46 3.41 20.68
CA ALA A 303 -14.25 4.67 19.97
C ALA A 303 -14.38 4.50 18.45
N LEU A 304 -13.83 3.43 17.89
CA LEU A 304 -14.00 3.08 16.47
C LEU A 304 -15.48 2.82 16.11
N ASP A 305 -16.28 2.21 16.98
CA ASP A 305 -17.73 2.06 16.75
C ASP A 305 -18.45 3.42 16.67
N ARG A 306 -18.17 4.34 17.60
CA ARG A 306 -18.80 5.67 17.61
C ARG A 306 -18.48 6.43 16.33
N LEU A 307 -17.20 6.44 15.93
CA LEU A 307 -16.75 7.03 14.67
C LEU A 307 -17.33 6.29 13.45
N GLY A 308 -17.59 4.99 13.59
CA GLY A 308 -18.20 4.13 12.59
C GLY A 308 -19.60 4.55 12.11
N ALA A 309 -20.30 5.41 12.85
CA ALA A 309 -21.56 6.01 12.43
C ALA A 309 -21.39 7.02 11.28
N GLY A 310 -20.24 7.70 11.19
CA GLY A 310 -19.91 8.65 10.12
C GLY A 310 -18.78 8.20 9.20
N VAL A 311 -17.94 7.27 9.64
CA VAL A 311 -16.75 6.79 8.92
C VAL A 311 -16.86 5.26 8.71
N PRO A 312 -17.29 4.79 7.52
CA PRO A 312 -17.49 3.36 7.26
C PRO A 312 -16.26 2.49 7.54
N TRP A 313 -15.06 3.05 7.37
CA TRP A 313 -13.78 2.39 7.70
C TRP A 313 -13.60 2.15 9.22
N ALA A 314 -14.00 3.09 10.07
CA ALA A 314 -13.89 2.93 11.53
C ALA A 314 -14.78 1.78 12.03
N ARG A 315 -16.00 1.68 11.47
CA ARG A 315 -16.91 0.54 11.70
C ARG A 315 -16.25 -0.79 11.29
N THR A 316 -15.63 -0.84 10.11
CA THR A 316 -14.89 -2.03 9.65
C THR A 316 -13.77 -2.41 10.63
N LEU A 317 -12.95 -1.44 11.05
CA LEU A 317 -11.88 -1.68 12.03
C LEU A 317 -12.42 -2.19 13.38
N ALA A 318 -13.53 -1.65 13.89
CA ALA A 318 -14.14 -2.13 15.13
C ALA A 318 -14.61 -3.60 15.02
N ILE A 319 -15.19 -3.99 13.87
CA ILE A 319 -15.57 -5.38 13.58
C ILE A 319 -14.31 -6.26 13.49
N VAL A 320 -13.25 -5.78 12.83
CA VAL A 320 -11.98 -6.49 12.65
C VAL A 320 -11.29 -6.79 13.98
N HIS A 321 -11.12 -5.78 14.85
CA HIS A 321 -10.48 -5.97 16.16
C HIS A 321 -11.29 -6.86 17.10
N ARG A 322 -12.62 -6.87 16.98
CA ARG A 322 -13.47 -7.86 17.68
C ARG A 322 -13.31 -9.27 17.13
N GLY A 323 -13.36 -9.43 15.81
CA GLY A 323 -13.26 -10.73 15.15
C GLY A 323 -11.94 -11.43 15.45
N LEU A 324 -10.83 -10.69 15.42
CA LEU A 324 -9.49 -11.20 15.73
C LEU A 324 -9.24 -11.38 17.25
N GLY A 325 -10.00 -10.69 18.10
CA GLY A 325 -9.93 -10.83 19.56
C GLY A 325 -10.86 -11.92 20.12
N ALA A 326 -11.71 -12.53 19.29
CA ALA A 326 -12.65 -13.58 19.66
C ALA A 326 -12.30 -14.91 18.99
N GLY A 327 -12.51 -16.02 19.69
CA GLY A 327 -12.44 -17.35 19.09
C GLY A 327 -13.65 -17.63 18.21
N SER A 328 -13.48 -18.42 17.16
CA SER A 328 -14.60 -18.97 16.39
C SER A 328 -15.46 -19.90 17.26
N ARG A 329 -16.76 -19.97 16.95
CA ARG A 329 -17.66 -21.01 17.49
C ARG A 329 -17.72 -22.27 16.62
N SER A 330 -17.23 -22.17 15.39
CA SER A 330 -17.22 -23.24 14.38
C SER A 330 -15.90 -24.00 14.35
N VAL A 331 -14.80 -23.39 14.78
CA VAL A 331 -13.45 -23.97 14.77
C VAL A 331 -12.73 -23.65 16.08
N ASP A 332 -12.34 -24.67 16.85
CA ASP A 332 -11.47 -24.52 18.02
C ASP A 332 -10.05 -25.02 17.69
N PRO A 333 -9.07 -24.15 17.40
CA PRO A 333 -7.73 -24.54 16.99
C PRO A 333 -6.95 -25.32 18.06
N SER A 334 -7.40 -25.33 19.32
CA SER A 334 -6.75 -26.09 20.39
C SER A 334 -7.10 -27.58 20.36
N THR A 335 -8.16 -27.95 19.62
CA THR A 335 -8.63 -29.35 19.51
C THR A 335 -8.05 -30.12 18.32
N TRP A 336 -7.50 -29.41 17.32
CA TRP A 336 -6.84 -29.96 16.14
C TRP A 336 -5.34 -30.14 16.42
N SER A 337 -4.79 -31.33 16.18
CA SER A 337 -3.38 -31.62 16.47
C SER A 337 -2.50 -31.46 15.22
N ALA A 338 -1.18 -31.37 15.41
CA ALA A 338 -0.23 -31.30 14.30
C ALA A 338 0.00 -32.69 13.66
N ASP A 339 -0.01 -33.74 14.48
CA ASP A 339 0.19 -35.14 14.10
C ASP A 339 -0.87 -35.65 13.10
N ASP A 340 -2.05 -35.01 13.03
CA ASP A 340 -3.13 -35.33 12.09
C ASP A 340 -2.70 -35.20 10.60
N GLY A 341 -1.55 -34.56 10.33
CA GLY A 341 -0.90 -34.48 9.01
C GLY A 341 0.39 -35.30 8.84
N GLU A 342 1.13 -35.63 9.91
CA GLU A 342 2.46 -36.27 9.79
C GLU A 342 2.40 -37.76 9.40
N GLY A 343 1.23 -38.40 9.54
CA GLY A 343 0.96 -39.76 9.06
C GLY A 343 0.46 -39.85 7.62
N ALA A 344 0.46 -38.75 6.85
CA ALA A 344 -0.12 -38.71 5.50
C ALA A 344 0.63 -39.66 4.54
N VAL A 345 0.06 -40.86 4.35
CA VAL A 345 0.41 -41.76 3.24
C VAL A 345 0.43 -40.92 1.95
N PRO A 346 1.51 -40.97 1.15
CA PRO A 346 1.58 -40.20 -0.08
C PRO A 346 0.32 -40.49 -0.92
N PRO A 347 -0.29 -39.47 -1.55
CA PRO A 347 -1.56 -39.66 -2.24
C PRO A 347 -1.42 -40.82 -3.24
N PRO A 348 -2.35 -41.78 -3.23
CA PRO A 348 -2.23 -42.98 -4.04
C PRO A 348 -2.08 -42.58 -5.51
N ASP A 349 -1.13 -43.21 -6.19
CA ASP A 349 -0.92 -42.95 -7.61
C ASP A 349 -2.15 -43.38 -8.45
N ARG A 350 -2.16 -42.98 -9.72
CA ARG A 350 -3.26 -43.28 -10.63
C ARG A 350 -3.57 -44.78 -10.74
N GLU A 351 -2.57 -45.66 -10.71
CA GLU A 351 -2.79 -47.12 -10.80
C GLU A 351 -3.39 -47.66 -9.50
N GLN A 352 -2.93 -47.17 -8.35
CA GLN A 352 -3.49 -47.46 -7.03
C GLN A 352 -4.95 -47.00 -6.91
N LEU A 353 -5.27 -45.77 -7.33
CA LEU A 353 -6.64 -45.25 -7.37
C LEU A 353 -7.53 -46.08 -8.32
N ALA A 354 -7.04 -46.45 -9.49
CA ALA A 354 -7.80 -47.26 -10.45
C ALA A 354 -8.05 -48.69 -9.92
N ALA A 355 -7.06 -49.31 -9.27
CA ALA A 355 -7.21 -50.61 -8.63
C ALA A 355 -8.17 -50.55 -7.43
N GLN A 356 -8.11 -49.48 -6.63
CA GLN A 356 -9.03 -49.24 -5.52
C GLN A 356 -10.47 -49.08 -6.00
N LEU A 357 -10.70 -48.27 -7.05
CA LEU A 357 -12.02 -48.11 -7.67
C LEU A 357 -12.58 -49.44 -8.16
N ALA A 358 -11.81 -50.20 -8.96
CA ALA A 358 -12.26 -51.49 -9.50
C ALA A 358 -12.54 -52.53 -8.40
N TYR A 359 -11.78 -52.51 -7.29
CA TYR A 359 -12.04 -53.38 -6.14
C TYR A 359 -13.32 -52.98 -5.39
N LEU A 360 -13.52 -51.69 -5.13
CA LEU A 360 -14.66 -51.19 -4.36
C LEU A 360 -15.98 -51.33 -5.12
N ASP A 361 -15.97 -51.07 -6.44
CA ASP A 361 -17.10 -51.27 -7.34
C ASP A 361 -17.58 -52.73 -7.31
N ALA A 362 -16.66 -53.68 -7.47
CA ALA A 362 -16.95 -55.12 -7.37
C ALA A 362 -17.46 -55.59 -5.98
N VAL A 363 -17.23 -54.81 -4.92
CA VAL A 363 -17.74 -55.07 -3.56
C VAL A 363 -19.14 -54.47 -3.35
N GLN A 364 -19.49 -53.39 -4.06
CA GLN A 364 -20.83 -52.78 -3.98
C GLN A 364 -21.93 -53.67 -4.56
N ASP A 365 -21.64 -54.49 -5.56
CA ASP A 365 -22.57 -55.46 -6.18
C ASP A 365 -23.05 -56.59 -5.22
N SER A 366 -22.60 -56.57 -3.96
CA SER A 366 -23.06 -57.51 -2.93
C SER A 366 -24.45 -57.15 -2.36
N LYS A 367 -25.21 -58.15 -1.89
CA LYS A 367 -26.63 -58.00 -1.46
C LYS A 367 -26.87 -57.06 -0.27
N ARG A 368 -25.84 -56.46 0.32
CA ARG A 368 -25.95 -55.46 1.39
C ARG A 368 -24.77 -54.50 1.26
N LEU A 369 -25.06 -53.27 0.82
CA LEU A 369 -24.08 -52.21 0.70
C LEU A 369 -23.43 -51.93 2.07
N ASP A 370 -22.10 -51.96 2.12
CA ASP A 370 -21.34 -51.50 3.27
C ASP A 370 -21.19 -49.97 3.17
N PRO A 371 -21.71 -49.18 4.13
CA PRO A 371 -21.69 -47.72 4.04
C PRO A 371 -20.28 -47.14 4.08
N GLY A 372 -19.33 -47.80 4.75
CA GLY A 372 -17.93 -47.38 4.79
C GLY A 372 -17.24 -47.60 3.45
N LYS A 373 -17.47 -48.75 2.80
CA LYS A 373 -16.96 -49.02 1.44
C LYS A 373 -17.59 -48.13 0.39
N ALA A 374 -18.85 -47.72 0.58
CA ALA A 374 -19.50 -46.74 -0.29
C ALA A 374 -18.91 -45.32 -0.15
N LEU A 375 -18.52 -44.89 1.06
CA LEU A 375 -17.74 -43.67 1.23
C LEU A 375 -16.35 -43.77 0.59
N GLU A 376 -15.62 -44.88 0.80
CA GLU A 376 -14.31 -45.09 0.19
C GLU A 376 -14.36 -45.04 -1.35
N LEU A 377 -15.45 -45.53 -1.97
CA LEU A 377 -15.63 -45.46 -3.43
C LEU A 377 -15.85 -44.00 -3.89
N ALA A 378 -16.66 -43.23 -3.15
CA ALA A 378 -16.88 -41.82 -3.43
C ALA A 378 -15.58 -41.00 -3.27
N GLU A 379 -14.80 -41.26 -2.21
CA GLU A 379 -13.48 -40.67 -1.96
C GLU A 379 -12.50 -40.96 -3.12
N ALA A 380 -12.40 -42.22 -3.55
CA ALA A 380 -11.51 -42.62 -4.63
C ALA A 380 -11.96 -42.03 -5.98
N GLY A 381 -13.26 -41.97 -6.26
CA GLY A 381 -13.82 -41.41 -7.50
C GLY A 381 -13.58 -39.92 -7.62
N LEU A 382 -13.80 -39.17 -6.54
CA LEU A 382 -13.48 -37.75 -6.44
C LEU A 382 -11.98 -37.49 -6.67
N ARG A 383 -11.10 -38.22 -5.97
CA ARG A 383 -9.64 -38.05 -6.11
C ARG A 383 -9.16 -38.35 -7.53
N MET A 384 -9.71 -39.39 -8.17
CA MET A 384 -9.45 -39.71 -9.59
C MET A 384 -9.96 -38.62 -10.55
N ALA A 385 -11.04 -37.91 -10.20
CA ALA A 385 -11.56 -36.78 -10.99
C ALA A 385 -10.70 -35.51 -10.84
N GLU A 386 -10.06 -35.29 -9.68
CA GLU A 386 -9.23 -34.12 -9.40
C GLU A 386 -7.77 -34.27 -9.80
N ASP A 387 -7.20 -35.49 -9.79
CA ASP A 387 -5.80 -35.74 -10.14
C ASP A 387 -5.45 -35.30 -11.58
N PRO A 388 -4.52 -34.33 -11.75
CA PRO A 388 -4.06 -33.90 -13.08
C PRO A 388 -3.39 -35.01 -13.90
N GLU A 389 -2.79 -36.03 -13.29
CA GLU A 389 -2.15 -37.14 -14.00
C GLU A 389 -3.17 -38.17 -14.50
N ALA A 390 -4.15 -38.54 -13.67
CA ALA A 390 -5.35 -39.25 -14.09
C ALA A 390 -6.04 -38.54 -15.26
N GLN A 391 -6.27 -37.23 -15.15
CA GLN A 391 -6.89 -36.44 -16.22
C GLN A 391 -6.12 -36.49 -17.55
N ARG A 392 -4.77 -36.47 -17.54
CA ARG A 392 -3.96 -36.65 -18.76
C ARG A 392 -4.21 -38.01 -19.42
N GLY A 393 -4.58 -39.02 -18.64
CA GLY A 393 -4.90 -40.37 -19.10
C GLY A 393 -6.26 -40.54 -19.78
N PHE A 394 -7.22 -39.63 -19.57
CA PHE A 394 -8.59 -39.78 -20.07
C PHE A 394 -8.81 -39.36 -21.53
N GLY A 395 -7.86 -38.65 -22.15
CA GLY A 395 -7.97 -38.25 -23.55
C GLY A 395 -6.93 -37.22 -23.98
N LYS A 396 -6.70 -37.14 -25.30
CA LYS A 396 -5.70 -36.22 -25.86
C LYS A 396 -6.17 -34.76 -25.89
N ASP A 397 -7.48 -34.53 -26.02
CA ASP A 397 -8.05 -33.19 -26.11
C ASP A 397 -8.71 -32.73 -24.77
N PRO A 398 -8.84 -31.41 -24.52
CA PRO A 398 -9.45 -30.90 -23.29
C PRO A 398 -10.93 -31.25 -23.10
N LYS A 399 -11.71 -31.42 -24.18
CA LYS A 399 -13.15 -31.67 -24.08
C LYS A 399 -13.43 -33.09 -23.60
N THR A 400 -12.70 -34.07 -24.14
CA THR A 400 -12.78 -35.47 -23.69
C THR A 400 -12.35 -35.60 -22.24
N ARG A 401 -11.25 -34.96 -21.83
CA ARG A 401 -10.80 -34.96 -20.43
C ARG A 401 -11.84 -34.36 -19.47
N ARG A 402 -12.49 -33.27 -19.87
CA ARG A 402 -13.60 -32.66 -19.12
C ARG A 402 -14.79 -33.62 -18.98
N ALA A 403 -15.22 -34.27 -20.07
CA ALA A 403 -16.35 -35.19 -20.03
C ALA A 403 -16.11 -36.41 -19.12
N TYR A 404 -14.90 -37.00 -19.15
CA TYR A 404 -14.53 -38.07 -18.21
C TYR A 404 -14.50 -37.60 -16.75
N ARG A 405 -14.01 -36.39 -16.50
CA ARG A 405 -14.05 -35.78 -15.16
C ARG A 405 -15.48 -35.58 -14.65
N GLU A 406 -16.38 -35.10 -15.51
CA GLU A 406 -17.80 -34.92 -15.17
C GLU A 406 -18.48 -36.26 -14.84
N LEU A 407 -18.20 -37.33 -15.58
CA LEU A 407 -18.68 -38.68 -15.27
C LEU A 407 -18.16 -39.20 -13.92
N LEU A 408 -16.86 -39.08 -13.63
CA LEU A 408 -16.28 -39.51 -12.35
C LEU A 408 -16.87 -38.78 -11.14
N LEU A 409 -17.25 -37.50 -11.30
CA LEU A 409 -17.94 -36.73 -10.26
C LEU A 409 -19.42 -37.15 -10.11
N GLU A 410 -20.09 -37.56 -11.19
CA GLU A 410 -21.42 -38.15 -11.14
C GLU A 410 -21.41 -39.52 -10.43
N ASP A 411 -20.45 -40.38 -10.77
CA ASP A 411 -20.24 -41.71 -10.15
C ASP A 411 -19.94 -41.57 -8.65
N ALA A 412 -18.98 -40.69 -8.28
CA ALA A 412 -18.64 -40.42 -6.89
C ALA A 412 -19.82 -39.87 -6.09
N ARG A 413 -20.63 -38.98 -6.68
CA ARG A 413 -21.88 -38.50 -6.06
C ARG A 413 -22.90 -39.65 -5.92
N SER A 414 -22.97 -40.58 -6.87
CA SER A 414 -23.86 -41.73 -6.78
C SER A 414 -23.47 -42.67 -5.65
N ALA A 415 -22.18 -42.99 -5.53
CA ALA A 415 -21.63 -43.75 -4.42
C ALA A 415 -21.90 -43.07 -3.07
N LEU A 416 -21.74 -41.75 -2.98
CA LEU A 416 -22.05 -40.97 -1.77
C LEU A 416 -23.54 -41.04 -1.37
N ARG A 417 -24.47 -40.98 -2.34
CA ARG A 417 -25.92 -41.17 -2.05
C ARG A 417 -26.18 -42.57 -1.48
N GLY A 418 -25.62 -43.61 -2.11
CA GLY A 418 -25.73 -44.99 -1.61
C GLY A 418 -25.14 -45.14 -0.20
N ALA A 419 -24.01 -44.50 0.09
CA ALA A 419 -23.41 -44.48 1.42
C ALA A 419 -24.34 -43.88 2.48
N ARG A 420 -24.98 -42.73 2.18
CA ARG A 420 -25.97 -42.10 3.08
C ARG A 420 -27.18 -43.01 3.31
N GLU A 421 -27.73 -43.62 2.26
CA GLU A 421 -28.87 -44.56 2.37
C GLU A 421 -28.52 -45.81 3.18
N ALA A 422 -27.27 -46.29 3.10
CA ALA A 422 -26.76 -47.40 3.90
C ALA A 422 -26.38 -47.02 5.35
N GLY A 423 -26.53 -45.75 5.75
CA GLY A 423 -26.29 -45.29 7.12
C GLY A 423 -24.83 -44.94 7.43
N ALA A 424 -24.09 -44.39 6.46
CA ALA A 424 -22.75 -43.86 6.68
C ALA A 424 -22.69 -42.76 7.75
N ALA A 425 -21.51 -42.58 8.36
CA ALA A 425 -21.26 -41.53 9.34
C ALA A 425 -21.55 -40.14 8.73
N PRO A 426 -22.47 -39.33 9.29
CA PRO A 426 -22.94 -38.10 8.67
C PRO A 426 -21.82 -37.16 8.24
N TRP A 427 -20.93 -36.81 9.18
CA TRP A 427 -19.85 -35.84 8.95
C TRP A 427 -18.91 -36.22 7.78
N ARG A 428 -18.59 -37.52 7.57
CA ARG A 428 -17.77 -37.95 6.42
C ARG A 428 -18.52 -37.80 5.10
N ALA A 429 -19.81 -38.14 5.08
CA ALA A 429 -20.64 -37.95 3.91
C ALA A 429 -20.83 -36.45 3.59
N ASP A 430 -20.98 -35.61 4.61
CA ASP A 430 -21.10 -34.16 4.48
C ASP A 430 -19.79 -33.50 4.00
N VAL A 431 -18.62 -33.94 4.49
CA VAL A 431 -17.30 -33.54 3.98
C VAL A 431 -17.18 -33.87 2.49
N LEU A 432 -17.57 -35.07 2.05
CA LEU A 432 -17.52 -35.44 0.63
C LEU A 432 -18.50 -34.64 -0.22
N GLU A 433 -19.67 -34.25 0.30
CA GLU A 433 -20.59 -33.38 -0.43
C GLU A 433 -19.99 -31.98 -0.65
N VAL A 434 -19.26 -31.43 0.33
CA VAL A 434 -18.50 -30.17 0.16
C VAL A 434 -17.48 -30.32 -0.97
N LEU A 435 -16.67 -31.37 -0.93
CA LEU A 435 -15.57 -31.54 -1.87
C LEU A 435 -16.06 -31.85 -3.29
N LEU A 436 -17.16 -32.59 -3.45
CA LEU A 436 -17.80 -32.79 -4.76
C LEU A 436 -18.33 -31.46 -5.33
N ALA A 437 -19.06 -30.67 -4.55
CA ALA A 437 -19.55 -29.36 -5.00
C ALA A 437 -18.38 -28.42 -5.39
N ASN A 438 -17.28 -28.46 -4.63
CA ASN A 438 -16.05 -27.73 -4.92
C ASN A 438 -15.41 -28.18 -6.23
N ALA A 439 -15.25 -29.50 -6.43
CA ALA A 439 -14.71 -30.06 -7.66
C ALA A 439 -15.57 -29.73 -8.89
N GLU A 440 -16.89 -29.61 -8.74
CA GLU A 440 -17.80 -29.23 -9.82
C GLU A 440 -17.80 -27.72 -10.14
N GLY A 441 -17.16 -26.91 -9.29
CA GLY A 441 -17.13 -25.46 -9.42
C GLY A 441 -18.39 -24.75 -8.89
N ASP A 442 -19.23 -25.45 -8.12
CA ASP A 442 -20.34 -24.85 -7.39
C ASP A 442 -19.84 -24.32 -6.02
N TRP A 443 -19.05 -23.26 -6.09
CA TRP A 443 -18.34 -22.71 -4.93
C TRP A 443 -19.27 -22.13 -3.86
N ASP A 444 -20.42 -21.56 -4.26
CA ASP A 444 -21.41 -21.07 -3.30
C ASP A 444 -22.07 -22.25 -2.55
N ARG A 445 -22.38 -23.38 -3.22
CA ARG A 445 -22.88 -24.60 -2.56
C ARG A 445 -21.82 -25.27 -1.68
N ALA A 446 -20.59 -25.37 -2.16
CA ALA A 446 -19.47 -25.90 -1.38
C ALA A 446 -19.26 -25.09 -0.10
N PHE A 447 -19.32 -23.76 -0.19
CA PHE A 447 -19.26 -22.89 0.98
C PHE A 447 -20.45 -23.09 1.92
N GLU A 448 -21.68 -23.09 1.41
CA GLU A 448 -22.90 -23.32 2.20
C GLU A 448 -22.84 -24.65 2.98
N LEU A 449 -22.38 -25.73 2.34
CA LEU A 449 -22.12 -27.01 2.99
C LEU A 449 -20.99 -26.92 4.03
N SER A 450 -19.86 -26.27 3.70
CA SER A 450 -18.69 -26.17 4.59
C SER A 450 -19.05 -25.51 5.92
N THR A 451 -19.88 -24.46 5.89
CA THR A 451 -20.36 -23.75 7.10
C THR A 451 -21.22 -24.60 8.03
N ARG A 452 -21.81 -25.69 7.53
CA ARG A 452 -22.59 -26.64 8.32
C ARG A 452 -21.70 -27.73 8.92
N VAL A 453 -20.84 -28.34 8.10
CA VAL A 453 -20.06 -29.52 8.53
C VAL A 453 -18.82 -29.18 9.37
N VAL A 454 -18.21 -27.98 9.23
CA VAL A 454 -16.88 -27.72 9.82
C VAL A 454 -16.82 -27.89 11.34
N GLY A 455 -17.91 -27.60 12.05
CA GLY A 455 -18.03 -27.80 13.51
C GLY A 455 -18.42 -29.23 13.92
N GLU A 456 -18.75 -30.10 12.97
CA GLU A 456 -19.10 -31.51 13.20
C GLU A 456 -17.94 -32.48 12.89
N ILE A 457 -16.89 -32.01 12.21
CA ILE A 457 -15.67 -32.80 11.92
C ILE A 457 -14.98 -33.14 13.25
N PRO A 458 -14.79 -34.43 13.61
CA PRO A 458 -14.04 -34.81 14.79
C PRO A 458 -12.55 -34.48 14.56
N PRO A 459 -11.91 -33.60 15.36
CA PRO A 459 -10.55 -33.12 15.06
C PRO A 459 -9.50 -34.23 14.96
N LYS A 460 -9.63 -35.31 15.76
CA LYS A 460 -8.73 -36.48 15.76
C LYS A 460 -8.94 -37.46 14.59
N GLU A 461 -9.96 -37.21 13.77
CA GLU A 461 -10.26 -38.00 12.56
C GLU A 461 -10.15 -37.09 11.30
N ALA A 462 -9.63 -35.87 11.47
CA ALA A 462 -9.55 -34.84 10.44
C ALA A 462 -8.33 -35.03 9.53
N GLY A 463 -8.44 -35.96 8.58
CA GLY A 463 -7.45 -36.13 7.51
C GLY A 463 -7.43 -34.95 6.51
N ARG A 464 -6.60 -35.08 5.47
CA ARG A 464 -6.42 -34.08 4.39
C ARG A 464 -7.73 -33.47 3.88
N ASP A 465 -8.77 -34.28 3.70
CA ASP A 465 -10.06 -33.88 3.15
C ASP A 465 -10.79 -32.88 4.08
N ALA A 466 -10.66 -33.02 5.40
CA ALA A 466 -11.18 -32.07 6.38
C ALA A 466 -10.44 -30.71 6.32
N LEU A 467 -9.13 -30.72 6.07
CA LEU A 467 -8.33 -29.51 5.91
C LEU A 467 -8.68 -28.77 4.60
N VAL A 468 -9.03 -29.49 3.53
CA VAL A 468 -9.59 -28.86 2.31
C VAL A 468 -10.95 -28.22 2.59
N VAL A 469 -11.86 -28.90 3.31
CA VAL A 469 -13.15 -28.32 3.74
C VAL A 469 -12.93 -27.06 4.60
N LEU A 470 -11.93 -27.06 5.48
CA LEU A 470 -11.57 -25.90 6.31
C LEU A 470 -11.03 -24.73 5.47
N SER A 471 -10.25 -25.00 4.42
CA SER A 471 -9.78 -23.98 3.47
C SER A 471 -10.93 -23.41 2.62
N ILE A 472 -11.90 -24.24 2.20
CA ILE A 472 -13.13 -23.80 1.53
C ILE A 472 -13.96 -22.89 2.44
N PHE A 473 -14.15 -23.29 3.70
CA PHE A 473 -14.86 -22.51 4.72
C PHE A 473 -14.20 -21.14 4.95
N ALA A 474 -12.88 -21.10 5.18
CA ALA A 474 -12.12 -19.86 5.35
C ALA A 474 -12.20 -18.97 4.09
N SER A 475 -12.02 -19.55 2.90
CA SER A 475 -12.06 -18.82 1.63
C SER A 475 -13.44 -18.23 1.34
N GLY A 476 -14.52 -18.98 1.60
CA GLY A 476 -15.88 -18.48 1.46
C GLY A 476 -16.23 -17.39 2.48
N ARG A 477 -15.73 -17.48 3.73
CA ARG A 477 -15.82 -16.39 4.71
C ARG A 477 -15.07 -15.13 4.24
N ARG A 478 -13.83 -15.26 3.74
CA ARG A 478 -13.06 -14.15 3.14
C ARG A 478 -13.82 -13.51 1.97
N ALA A 479 -14.39 -14.33 1.09
CA ALA A 479 -15.20 -13.85 -0.03
C ALA A 479 -16.48 -13.13 0.43
N ALA A 480 -17.17 -13.65 1.44
CA ALA A 480 -18.35 -13.01 2.02
C ALA A 480 -18.03 -11.64 2.67
N ILE A 481 -16.91 -11.54 3.39
CA ILE A 481 -16.41 -10.27 3.96
C ILE A 481 -16.09 -9.28 2.83
N ARG A 482 -15.33 -9.70 1.80
CA ARG A 482 -15.00 -8.85 0.64
C ARG A 482 -16.26 -8.37 -0.11
N ARG A 483 -17.25 -9.25 -0.31
CA ARG A 483 -18.57 -8.89 -0.90
C ARG A 483 -19.28 -7.82 -0.06
N ALA A 484 -19.36 -8.00 1.26
CA ALA A 484 -19.99 -7.01 2.15
C ALA A 484 -19.26 -5.67 2.15
N GLN A 485 -17.92 -5.67 2.20
CA GLN A 485 -17.12 -4.43 2.09
C GLN A 485 -17.35 -3.69 0.78
N ALA A 486 -17.36 -4.40 -0.36
CA ALA A 486 -17.61 -3.80 -1.67
C ALA A 486 -19.03 -3.22 -1.80
N ALA A 487 -20.01 -3.80 -1.08
CA ALA A 487 -21.38 -3.28 -0.99
C ALA A 487 -21.56 -2.17 0.06
N GLY A 488 -20.54 -1.86 0.87
CA GLY A 488 -20.64 -0.93 2.02
C GLY A 488 -21.45 -1.49 3.20
N GLU A 489 -21.76 -2.77 3.19
CA GLU A 489 -22.58 -3.48 4.17
C GLU A 489 -21.79 -3.85 5.43
N SER A 490 -22.50 -4.05 6.55
CA SER A 490 -21.91 -4.58 7.77
C SER A 490 -21.91 -6.10 7.75
N TRP A 491 -20.89 -6.73 8.31
CA TRP A 491 -20.75 -8.18 8.43
C TRP A 491 -20.48 -8.61 9.88
N PRO A 492 -20.84 -9.84 10.30
CA PRO A 492 -20.64 -10.30 11.68
C PRO A 492 -19.15 -10.49 12.02
N PRO A 493 -18.65 -10.00 13.18
CA PRO A 493 -17.25 -10.22 13.60
C PRO A 493 -16.83 -11.70 13.62
N GLU A 494 -17.79 -12.59 13.92
CA GLU A 494 -17.64 -14.05 13.93
C GLU A 494 -17.11 -14.60 12.59
N TRP A 495 -17.41 -13.96 11.45
CA TRP A 495 -16.85 -14.37 10.15
C TRP A 495 -15.33 -14.21 10.06
N LEU A 496 -14.75 -13.25 10.79
CA LEU A 496 -13.30 -13.07 10.84
C LEU A 496 -12.67 -13.95 11.95
N SER A 497 -13.39 -14.19 13.06
CA SER A 497 -13.00 -15.21 14.04
C SER A 497 -12.89 -16.58 13.37
N ASP A 498 -13.87 -16.95 12.55
CA ASP A 498 -13.88 -18.16 11.73
C ASP A 498 -12.65 -18.27 10.83
N VAL A 499 -12.32 -17.21 10.09
CA VAL A 499 -11.12 -17.18 9.22
C VAL A 499 -9.84 -17.27 10.04
N ALA A 500 -9.75 -16.60 11.19
CA ALA A 500 -8.56 -16.60 12.03
C ALA A 500 -8.32 -17.99 12.66
N SER A 501 -9.36 -18.61 13.23
CA SER A 501 -9.29 -19.96 13.81
C SER A 501 -9.05 -21.03 12.74
N ALA A 502 -9.72 -20.95 11.59
CA ALA A 502 -9.43 -21.85 10.47
C ALA A 502 -7.99 -21.71 9.97
N TRP A 503 -7.47 -20.47 9.88
CA TRP A 503 -6.08 -20.23 9.49
C TRP A 503 -5.08 -20.81 10.49
N GLU A 504 -5.32 -20.69 11.81
CA GLU A 504 -4.42 -21.24 12.83
C GLU A 504 -4.25 -22.76 12.73
N VAL A 505 -5.27 -23.48 12.26
CA VAL A 505 -5.20 -24.92 11.96
C VAL A 505 -4.48 -25.16 10.62
N LEU A 506 -4.87 -24.44 9.56
CA LEU A 506 -4.27 -24.57 8.21
C LEU A 506 -2.77 -24.24 8.20
N GLU A 507 -2.33 -23.31 9.04
CA GLU A 507 -0.92 -22.91 9.17
C GLU A 507 -0.02 -24.07 9.66
N ARG A 508 -0.59 -25.03 10.39
CA ARG A 508 0.11 -26.24 10.88
C ARG A 508 0.16 -27.37 9.83
N ASN A 509 -0.70 -27.33 8.81
CA ASN A 509 -0.78 -28.36 7.78
C ASN A 509 0.47 -28.35 6.88
N PRO A 510 1.22 -29.46 6.71
CA PRO A 510 2.35 -29.56 5.79
C PRO A 510 2.04 -29.19 4.32
N ALA A 511 0.80 -29.38 3.88
CA ALA A 511 0.36 -29.12 2.50
C ALA A 511 0.01 -27.65 2.18
N LEU A 512 0.06 -26.74 3.16
CA LEU A 512 -0.15 -25.30 2.94
C LEU A 512 0.83 -24.76 1.89
N SER A 513 0.33 -23.94 0.97
CA SER A 513 1.12 -23.26 -0.06
C SER A 513 1.55 -21.83 0.35
N PRO A 514 2.68 -21.31 -0.17
CA PRO A 514 3.04 -19.91 0.04
C PRO A 514 2.04 -18.93 -0.58
N GLU A 515 1.31 -19.34 -1.62
CA GLU A 515 0.23 -18.58 -2.25
C GLU A 515 -0.94 -18.36 -1.28
N GLU A 516 -1.39 -19.39 -0.57
CA GLU A 516 -2.44 -19.27 0.47
C GLU A 516 -2.00 -18.34 1.62
N VAL A 517 -0.72 -18.37 2.00
CA VAL A 517 -0.16 -17.43 2.98
C VAL A 517 -0.20 -16.00 2.44
N ALA A 518 0.20 -15.79 1.19
CA ALA A 518 0.15 -14.48 0.55
C ALA A 518 -1.29 -13.94 0.46
N GLU A 519 -2.27 -14.77 0.11
CA GLU A 519 -3.68 -14.40 0.10
C GLU A 519 -4.22 -14.01 1.49
N GLN A 520 -3.81 -14.74 2.54
CA GLN A 520 -4.20 -14.43 3.91
C GLN A 520 -3.56 -13.12 4.40
N VAL A 521 -2.30 -12.87 4.06
CA VAL A 521 -1.63 -11.59 4.34
C VAL A 521 -2.39 -10.45 3.65
N ASP A 522 -2.68 -10.55 2.35
CA ASP A 522 -3.39 -9.52 1.59
C ASP A 522 -4.81 -9.28 2.12
N PHE A 523 -5.51 -10.36 2.52
CA PHE A 523 -6.81 -10.26 3.17
C PHE A 523 -6.73 -9.44 4.46
N LEU A 524 -5.79 -9.76 5.35
CA LEU A 524 -5.60 -9.03 6.61
C LEU A 524 -5.16 -7.58 6.38
N LEU A 525 -4.30 -7.31 5.39
CA LEU A 525 -3.92 -5.95 4.98
C LEU A 525 -5.13 -5.16 4.47
N SER A 526 -6.01 -5.76 3.65
CA SER A 526 -7.25 -5.12 3.16
C SER A 526 -8.28 -4.80 4.26
N LEU A 527 -8.12 -5.43 5.43
CA LEU A 527 -8.90 -5.19 6.64
C LEU A 527 -8.22 -4.20 7.61
N GLY A 528 -7.02 -3.71 7.28
CA GLY A 528 -6.24 -2.84 8.16
C GLY A 528 -5.61 -3.55 9.36
N ALA A 529 -5.63 -4.89 9.37
CA ALA A 529 -5.10 -5.73 10.44
C ALA A 529 -3.58 -5.94 10.29
N TYR A 530 -2.83 -4.83 10.25
CA TYR A 530 -1.39 -4.81 9.93
C TYR A 530 -0.53 -5.69 10.87
N GLY A 531 -0.80 -5.67 12.17
CA GLY A 531 -0.10 -6.49 13.16
C GLY A 531 -0.25 -8.01 12.91
N PRO A 532 -1.49 -8.53 12.84
CA PRO A 532 -1.78 -9.90 12.43
C PRO A 532 -1.24 -10.28 11.05
N ALA A 533 -1.39 -9.41 10.04
CA ALA A 533 -0.83 -9.63 8.70
C ALA A 533 0.69 -9.85 8.76
N ARG A 534 1.40 -9.04 9.54
CA ARG A 534 2.85 -9.19 9.78
C ARG A 534 3.22 -10.50 10.46
N GLN A 535 2.42 -10.98 11.40
CA GLN A 535 2.69 -12.26 12.07
C GLN A 535 2.57 -13.43 11.10
N VAL A 536 1.50 -13.46 10.30
CA VAL A 536 1.31 -14.46 9.23
C VAL A 536 2.43 -14.39 8.20
N LEU A 537 2.81 -13.18 7.76
CA LEU A 537 3.88 -13.00 6.78
C LEU A 537 5.24 -13.48 7.30
N ASN A 538 5.60 -13.13 8.55
CA ASN A 538 6.89 -13.52 9.13
C ASN A 538 7.01 -15.05 9.26
N ARG A 539 5.95 -15.74 9.73
CA ARG A 539 5.91 -17.21 9.79
C ARG A 539 5.89 -17.84 8.39
N GLY A 540 5.22 -17.18 7.44
CA GLY A 540 5.24 -17.51 6.02
C GLY A 540 6.64 -17.50 5.41
N VAL A 541 7.40 -16.43 5.60
CA VAL A 541 8.78 -16.31 5.09
C VAL A 541 9.71 -17.30 5.79
N GLU A 542 9.50 -17.56 7.07
CA GLU A 542 10.24 -18.58 7.82
C GLU A 542 10.00 -20.00 7.29
N ARG A 543 8.74 -20.34 6.95
CA ARG A 543 8.36 -21.64 6.40
C ARG A 543 8.65 -21.79 4.90
N PHE A 544 8.56 -20.71 4.14
CA PHE A 544 8.78 -20.69 2.69
C PHE A 544 9.85 -19.63 2.31
N PRO A 545 11.11 -19.80 2.75
CA PRO A 545 12.20 -18.82 2.61
C PRO A 545 12.68 -18.56 1.18
N LEU A 546 12.06 -19.20 0.18
CA LEU A 546 12.31 -18.98 -1.24
C LEU A 546 11.06 -18.47 -2.01
N SER A 547 10.00 -18.05 -1.31
CA SER A 547 8.76 -17.60 -1.93
C SER A 547 8.79 -16.14 -2.36
N ALA A 548 8.87 -15.89 -3.68
CA ALA A 548 8.83 -14.54 -4.24
C ALA A 548 7.58 -13.73 -3.85
N PRO A 549 6.34 -14.28 -3.84
CA PRO A 549 5.16 -13.59 -3.34
C PRO A 549 5.30 -13.09 -1.89
N LEU A 550 5.91 -13.88 -1.00
CA LEU A 550 6.09 -13.49 0.41
C LEU A 550 7.22 -12.47 0.57
N HIS A 551 8.34 -12.62 -0.15
CA HIS A 551 9.43 -11.64 -0.14
C HIS A 551 9.00 -10.26 -0.68
N ALA A 552 8.17 -10.20 -1.72
CA ALA A 552 7.59 -8.95 -2.20
C ALA A 552 6.77 -8.23 -1.12
N ARG A 553 5.95 -8.98 -0.36
CA ARG A 553 5.17 -8.45 0.77
C ARG A 553 6.07 -8.04 1.95
N LEU A 554 7.16 -8.78 2.19
CA LEU A 554 8.12 -8.47 3.25
C LEU A 554 8.83 -7.14 2.97
N VAL A 555 9.27 -6.90 1.73
CA VAL A 555 9.87 -5.62 1.31
C VAL A 555 8.88 -4.47 1.55
N SER A 556 7.64 -4.59 1.07
CA SER A 556 6.60 -3.58 1.29
C SER A 556 6.32 -3.32 2.78
N GLN A 557 6.28 -4.37 3.61
CA GLN A 557 6.08 -4.26 5.05
C GLN A 557 7.25 -3.56 5.74
N VAL A 558 8.49 -3.90 5.38
CA VAL A 558 9.71 -3.29 5.96
C VAL A 558 9.80 -1.82 5.56
N LEU A 559 9.50 -1.48 4.30
CA LEU A 559 9.41 -0.10 3.83
C LEU A 559 8.36 0.71 4.61
N ALA A 560 7.17 0.16 4.84
CA ALA A 560 6.13 0.83 5.63
C ALA A 560 6.49 0.98 7.12
N ALA A 561 7.14 -0.04 7.71
CA ALA A 561 7.43 -0.07 9.15
C ALA A 561 8.70 0.69 9.55
N VAL A 562 9.74 0.64 8.72
CA VAL A 562 11.10 1.15 9.02
C VAL A 562 11.59 2.08 7.91
N GLY A 563 11.34 1.76 6.64
CA GLY A 563 11.86 2.48 5.48
C GLY A 563 12.97 1.71 4.77
N GLY A 564 13.68 2.36 3.84
CA GLY A 564 14.76 1.76 3.05
C GLY A 564 15.88 1.20 3.93
N GLU A 565 16.27 1.95 4.97
CA GLU A 565 17.28 1.56 5.97
C GLU A 565 16.98 0.23 6.68
N GLY A 566 15.72 -0.22 6.70
CA GLY A 566 15.31 -1.46 7.35
C GLY A 566 15.48 -2.71 6.49
N LEU A 567 15.75 -2.57 5.18
CA LEU A 567 15.75 -3.69 4.24
C LEU A 567 16.97 -4.60 4.43
N GLU A 568 18.20 -4.09 4.26
CA GLU A 568 19.42 -4.89 4.43
C GLU A 568 19.48 -5.53 5.84
N PRO A 569 19.26 -4.81 6.97
CA PRO A 569 19.26 -5.41 8.31
C PRO A 569 18.13 -6.42 8.56
N THR A 570 17.10 -6.47 7.72
CA THR A 570 16.08 -7.53 7.77
C THR A 570 16.55 -8.77 7.04
N TYR A 571 17.18 -8.63 5.89
CA TYR A 571 17.72 -9.78 5.14
C TYR A 571 18.99 -10.36 5.78
N ASP A 572 19.86 -9.54 6.36
CA ASP A 572 21.01 -9.99 7.17
C ASP A 572 20.56 -10.96 8.28
N ARG A 573 19.47 -10.64 8.98
CA ARG A 573 18.90 -11.49 10.04
C ARG A 573 18.24 -12.76 9.53
N LEU A 574 17.83 -12.82 8.26
CA LEU A 574 17.31 -14.03 7.63
C LEU A 574 18.47 -14.91 7.12
N LEU A 575 19.51 -14.29 6.52
CA LEU A 575 20.72 -14.97 6.06
C LEU A 575 21.58 -15.52 7.22
N ALA A 576 21.57 -14.87 8.38
CA ALA A 576 22.27 -15.32 9.58
C ALA A 576 21.64 -16.54 10.31
N ARG A 577 20.55 -17.12 9.76
CA ARG A 577 19.93 -18.34 10.29
C ARG A 577 20.73 -19.57 9.88
N GLU A 578 20.86 -20.54 10.79
CA GLU A 578 21.64 -21.78 10.55
C GLU A 578 21.15 -22.58 9.33
N GLU A 579 19.84 -22.56 9.07
CA GLU A 579 19.20 -23.26 7.94
C GLU A 579 18.83 -22.33 6.77
N ALA A 580 19.46 -21.15 6.65
CA ALA A 580 19.20 -20.21 5.56
C ALA A 580 19.52 -20.83 4.19
N PRO A 581 18.55 -20.97 3.26
CA PRO A 581 18.83 -21.56 1.94
C PRO A 581 19.60 -20.57 1.06
N ALA A 582 20.54 -21.08 0.27
CA ALA A 582 21.39 -20.23 -0.58
C ALA A 582 20.63 -19.33 -1.57
N GLY A 583 19.40 -19.70 -1.96
CA GLY A 583 18.54 -18.86 -2.82
C GLY A 583 18.02 -17.59 -2.14
N LEU A 584 18.05 -17.51 -0.80
CA LEU A 584 17.65 -16.32 -0.03
C LEU A 584 18.52 -15.10 -0.34
N GLU A 585 19.78 -15.32 -0.71
CA GLU A 585 20.72 -14.31 -1.21
C GLU A 585 20.13 -13.52 -2.40
N TRP A 586 19.34 -14.15 -3.26
CA TRP A 586 18.70 -13.43 -4.37
C TRP A 586 17.71 -12.36 -3.86
N TYR A 587 16.92 -12.69 -2.84
CA TYR A 587 15.96 -11.75 -2.24
C TYR A 587 16.65 -10.65 -1.42
N ALA A 588 17.77 -10.97 -0.76
CA ALA A 588 18.64 -9.99 -0.12
C ALA A 588 19.22 -9.00 -1.14
N GLY A 589 19.69 -9.51 -2.28
CA GLY A 589 20.18 -8.71 -3.40
C GLY A 589 19.10 -7.74 -3.91
N TYR A 590 17.89 -8.25 -4.18
CA TYR A 590 16.76 -7.42 -4.60
C TYR A 590 16.39 -6.36 -3.56
N ALA A 591 16.38 -6.71 -2.26
CA ALA A 591 16.09 -5.76 -1.18
C ALA A 591 17.15 -4.66 -1.07
N SER A 592 18.42 -4.96 -1.34
CA SER A 592 19.51 -3.98 -1.37
C SER A 592 19.36 -2.99 -2.54
N LEU A 593 18.89 -3.44 -3.71
CA LEU A 593 18.55 -2.54 -4.82
C LEU A 593 17.42 -1.57 -4.46
N VAL A 594 16.36 -2.07 -3.82
CA VAL A 594 15.24 -1.22 -3.35
C VAL A 594 15.74 -0.24 -2.28
N ALA A 595 16.60 -0.66 -1.34
CA ALA A 595 17.22 0.24 -0.37
C ALA A 595 18.03 1.35 -1.07
N ALA A 596 18.84 0.98 -2.07
CA ALA A 596 19.64 1.92 -2.84
C ALA A 596 18.80 3.00 -3.54
N GLU A 597 17.64 2.63 -4.10
CA GLU A 597 16.69 3.58 -4.71
C GLU A 597 16.09 4.55 -3.69
N PHE A 598 15.78 4.09 -2.47
CA PHE A 598 15.31 4.96 -1.39
C PHE A 598 16.40 5.95 -0.94
N HIS A 599 17.64 5.49 -0.73
CA HIS A 599 18.78 6.36 -0.45
C HIS A 599 19.04 7.36 -1.60
N ARG A 600 18.94 6.91 -2.87
CA ARG A 600 19.07 7.77 -4.05
C ARG A 600 17.98 8.86 -4.09
N ARG A 601 16.74 8.53 -3.75
CA ARG A 601 15.62 9.51 -3.63
C ARG A 601 15.86 10.52 -2.50
N GLY A 602 16.52 10.11 -1.41
CA GLY A 602 16.91 10.99 -0.30
C GLY A 602 18.15 11.86 -0.56
N GLY A 603 18.90 11.62 -1.64
CA GLY A 603 20.18 12.29 -1.91
C GLY A 603 21.38 11.71 -1.14
N GLU A 604 21.22 10.51 -0.58
CA GLU A 604 22.22 9.81 0.25
C GLU A 604 23.13 8.95 -0.65
N TRP A 605 23.91 9.62 -1.49
CA TRP A 605 24.64 9.01 -2.61
C TRP A 605 25.61 7.89 -2.21
N GLU A 606 26.36 8.07 -1.12
CA GLU A 606 27.27 7.05 -0.59
C GLU A 606 26.53 5.79 -0.13
N ALA A 607 25.40 5.95 0.57
CA ALA A 607 24.56 4.83 1.01
C ALA A 607 23.95 4.10 -0.19
N ALA A 608 23.39 4.84 -1.16
CA ALA A 608 22.86 4.28 -2.39
C ALA A 608 23.90 3.45 -3.16
N ALA A 609 25.12 3.96 -3.32
CA ALA A 609 26.20 3.25 -3.99
C ALA A 609 26.63 1.97 -3.25
N ALA A 610 26.64 1.99 -1.91
CA ALA A 610 26.94 0.84 -1.07
C ALA A 610 25.87 -0.25 -1.19
N CYS A 611 24.59 0.08 -1.05
CA CYS A 611 23.48 -0.88 -1.18
C CYS A 611 23.43 -1.51 -2.59
N TYR A 612 23.72 -0.76 -3.66
CA TYR A 612 23.88 -1.37 -4.99
C TYR A 612 25.06 -2.37 -5.05
N ALA A 613 26.18 -2.07 -4.38
CA ALA A 613 27.33 -2.96 -4.34
C ALA A 613 27.05 -4.25 -3.54
N HIS A 614 26.35 -4.13 -2.40
CA HIS A 614 25.86 -5.30 -1.65
C HIS A 614 24.90 -6.13 -2.50
N GLY A 615 23.96 -5.47 -3.20
CA GLY A 615 23.03 -6.13 -4.13
C GLY A 615 23.75 -6.99 -5.17
N ILE A 616 24.78 -6.44 -5.83
CA ILE A 616 25.63 -7.18 -6.78
C ILE A 616 26.33 -8.36 -6.08
N ALA A 617 26.89 -8.16 -4.88
CA ALA A 617 27.59 -9.21 -4.14
C ALA A 617 26.67 -10.38 -3.78
N HIS A 618 25.43 -10.10 -3.35
CA HIS A 618 24.39 -11.08 -3.03
C HIS A 618 23.97 -11.88 -4.27
N PHE A 619 23.67 -11.21 -5.41
CA PHE A 619 23.31 -11.92 -6.65
C PHE A 619 24.44 -12.82 -7.16
N GLU A 620 25.69 -12.35 -7.10
CA GLU A 620 26.87 -13.15 -7.44
C GLU A 620 27.12 -14.29 -6.44
N SER A 621 26.78 -14.13 -5.16
CA SER A 621 26.80 -15.20 -4.15
C SER A 621 25.82 -16.31 -4.51
N CYS A 622 24.57 -15.94 -4.79
CA CYS A 622 23.50 -16.85 -5.20
C CYS A 622 23.86 -17.62 -6.49
N LEU A 623 24.44 -16.94 -7.49
CA LEU A 623 24.90 -17.54 -8.73
C LEU A 623 26.05 -18.54 -8.52
N ARG A 624 27.03 -18.23 -7.66
CA ARG A 624 28.12 -19.16 -7.30
C ARG A 624 27.61 -20.40 -6.56
N ALA A 625 26.57 -20.25 -5.75
CA ALA A 625 25.92 -21.36 -5.06
C ALA A 625 25.03 -22.23 -5.98
N GLY A 626 24.81 -21.83 -7.23
CA GLY A 626 23.92 -22.51 -8.17
C GLY A 626 22.43 -22.37 -7.79
N ALA A 627 22.08 -21.37 -7.01
CA ALA A 627 20.73 -21.19 -6.45
C ALA A 627 19.84 -20.20 -7.21
N ALA A 628 20.34 -19.62 -8.31
CA ALA A 628 19.57 -18.77 -9.23
C ALA A 628 20.03 -18.94 -10.69
N GLU A 629 19.14 -18.64 -11.62
CA GLU A 629 19.45 -18.63 -13.06
C GLU A 629 20.31 -17.43 -13.45
N ARG A 630 21.28 -17.67 -14.34
CA ARG A 630 22.25 -16.65 -14.79
C ARG A 630 21.59 -15.43 -15.41
N ASP A 631 20.64 -15.58 -16.33
CA ASP A 631 20.05 -14.42 -17.03
C ASP A 631 19.31 -13.49 -16.07
N GLY A 632 18.60 -14.06 -15.08
CA GLY A 632 17.94 -13.29 -14.02
C GLY A 632 18.95 -12.54 -13.15
N VAL A 633 20.04 -13.20 -12.71
CA VAL A 633 21.13 -12.53 -11.98
C VAL A 633 21.78 -11.43 -12.81
N ASP A 634 22.12 -11.71 -14.07
CA ASP A 634 22.77 -10.77 -14.98
C ASP A 634 21.88 -9.56 -15.28
N HIS A 635 20.54 -9.73 -15.27
CA HIS A 635 19.59 -8.63 -15.33
C HIS A 635 19.68 -7.69 -14.12
N TYR A 636 19.56 -8.20 -12.89
CA TYR A 636 19.60 -7.34 -11.70
C TYR A 636 20.99 -6.77 -11.39
N VAL A 637 22.08 -7.47 -11.76
CA VAL A 637 23.44 -6.90 -11.68
C VAL A 637 23.60 -5.73 -12.68
N ALA A 638 23.10 -5.86 -13.92
CA ALA A 638 23.10 -4.74 -14.86
C ALA A 638 22.27 -3.55 -14.36
N MET A 639 21.07 -3.80 -13.80
CA MET A 639 20.24 -2.78 -13.15
C MET A 639 20.99 -2.05 -12.03
N ALA A 640 21.69 -2.77 -11.16
CA ALA A 640 22.46 -2.20 -10.06
C ALA A 640 23.63 -1.34 -10.55
N LEU A 641 24.35 -1.79 -11.59
CA LEU A 641 25.43 -1.02 -12.23
C LEU A 641 24.89 0.27 -12.88
N ALA A 642 23.74 0.23 -13.54
CA ALA A 642 23.07 1.41 -14.06
C ALA A 642 22.63 2.38 -12.93
N GLY A 643 22.17 1.84 -11.80
CA GLY A 643 21.87 2.62 -10.59
C GLY A 643 23.11 3.31 -10.01
N GLN A 644 24.25 2.61 -9.94
CA GLN A 644 25.52 3.22 -9.54
C GLN A 644 26.02 4.27 -10.55
N ALA A 645 25.84 4.04 -11.86
CA ALA A 645 26.16 5.02 -12.89
C ALA A 645 25.34 6.30 -12.71
N ARG A 646 24.05 6.16 -12.39
CA ARG A 646 23.17 7.27 -12.10
C ARG A 646 23.62 8.06 -10.87
N VAL A 647 24.03 7.37 -9.80
CA VAL A 647 24.60 8.02 -8.61
C VAL A 647 25.91 8.76 -8.94
N ALA A 648 26.79 8.22 -9.77
CA ALA A 648 27.99 8.91 -10.22
C ALA A 648 27.66 10.18 -11.04
N PHE A 649 26.71 10.08 -11.97
CA PHE A 649 26.21 11.21 -12.76
C PHE A 649 25.61 12.32 -11.88
N ASP A 650 24.73 11.96 -10.94
CA ASP A 650 24.08 12.93 -10.03
C ASP A 650 25.10 13.62 -9.08
N ARG A 651 26.27 13.00 -8.85
CA ARG A 651 27.43 13.60 -8.15
C ARG A 651 28.34 14.44 -9.05
N GLY A 652 28.11 14.46 -10.36
CA GLY A 652 28.96 15.14 -11.35
C GLY A 652 30.22 14.38 -11.77
N ASP A 653 30.37 13.11 -11.36
CA ASP A 653 31.43 12.21 -11.80
C ASP A 653 31.04 11.56 -13.14
N LEU A 654 31.29 12.29 -14.23
CA LEU A 654 30.88 11.89 -15.58
C LEU A 654 31.68 10.67 -16.08
N ASP A 655 32.97 10.60 -15.76
CA ASP A 655 33.85 9.50 -16.17
C ASP A 655 33.47 8.21 -15.43
N GLY A 656 33.23 8.28 -14.11
CA GLY A 656 32.73 7.15 -13.31
C GLY A 656 31.30 6.74 -13.67
N ALA A 657 30.47 7.64 -14.22
CA ALA A 657 29.16 7.31 -14.77
C ALA A 657 29.26 6.51 -16.08
N LEU A 658 30.17 6.88 -16.98
CA LEU A 658 30.44 6.13 -18.22
C LEU A 658 30.92 4.71 -17.92
N GLU A 659 31.94 4.56 -17.07
CA GLU A 659 32.51 3.26 -16.68
C GLU A 659 31.43 2.26 -16.20
N ARG A 660 30.46 2.75 -15.42
CA ARG A 660 29.37 1.93 -14.85
C ARG A 660 28.26 1.64 -15.86
N LEU A 661 28.01 2.53 -16.82
CA LEU A 661 27.12 2.26 -17.96
C LEU A 661 27.72 1.20 -18.89
N GLU A 662 29.01 1.32 -19.25
CA GLU A 662 29.75 0.32 -20.01
C GLU A 662 29.70 -1.05 -19.32
N ALA A 663 29.94 -1.10 -17.99
CA ALA A 663 29.81 -2.32 -17.20
C ALA A 663 28.38 -2.91 -17.20
N SER A 664 27.34 -2.06 -17.10
CA SER A 664 25.94 -2.47 -17.16
C SER A 664 25.59 -3.09 -18.53
N PHE A 665 25.94 -2.42 -19.63
CA PHE A 665 25.69 -2.90 -20.99
C PHE A 665 26.48 -4.19 -21.29
N ALA A 666 27.74 -4.26 -20.85
CA ALA A 666 28.59 -5.44 -20.97
C ALA A 666 28.04 -6.64 -20.16
N ARG A 667 27.41 -6.40 -19.01
CA ARG A 667 26.78 -7.47 -18.23
C ARG A 667 25.53 -8.00 -18.90
N ARG A 668 24.59 -7.12 -19.30
CA ARG A 668 23.37 -7.52 -20.03
C ARG A 668 22.74 -6.35 -20.79
N ALA A 669 23.15 -6.17 -22.05
CA ALA A 669 22.61 -5.14 -22.95
C ALA A 669 21.07 -5.14 -23.04
N ALA A 670 20.42 -6.32 -22.99
CA ALA A 670 18.96 -6.45 -23.00
C ALA A 670 18.25 -5.81 -21.77
N SER A 671 18.98 -5.46 -20.72
CA SER A 671 18.45 -4.71 -19.56
C SER A 671 18.53 -3.19 -19.72
N ALA A 672 19.14 -2.68 -20.80
CA ALA A 672 19.45 -1.25 -20.93
C ALA A 672 18.21 -0.32 -20.93
N ALA A 673 17.07 -0.82 -21.42
CA ALA A 673 15.78 -0.13 -21.42
C ALA A 673 14.91 -0.40 -20.18
N SER A 674 15.31 -1.33 -19.31
CA SER A 674 14.57 -1.65 -18.10
C SER A 674 14.54 -0.44 -17.15
N LEU A 675 13.39 -0.22 -16.52
CA LEU A 675 13.16 0.89 -15.60
C LEU A 675 13.44 0.45 -14.17
N ASP A 676 14.15 1.28 -13.42
CA ASP A 676 14.30 1.15 -11.96
C ASP A 676 13.03 1.60 -11.22
N GLY A 677 12.97 1.43 -9.90
CA GLY A 677 11.85 1.90 -9.06
C GLY A 677 11.71 3.42 -8.95
N LEU A 678 12.47 4.17 -9.76
CA LEU A 678 12.40 5.62 -9.97
C LEU A 678 12.07 5.97 -11.43
N ASN A 679 11.63 4.99 -12.23
CA ASN A 679 11.28 5.11 -13.66
C ASN A 679 12.42 5.62 -14.55
N LEU A 680 13.67 5.31 -14.20
CA LEU A 680 14.85 5.64 -14.99
C LEU A 680 15.50 4.37 -15.54
N SER A 681 15.97 4.42 -16.78
CA SER A 681 16.74 3.34 -17.42
C SER A 681 18.22 3.72 -17.59
N ALA A 682 19.04 2.71 -17.91
CA ALA A 682 20.44 2.94 -18.28
C ALA A 682 20.54 3.82 -19.55
N VAL A 683 19.66 3.60 -20.53
CA VAL A 683 19.56 4.44 -21.75
C VAL A 683 19.19 5.89 -21.42
N ALA A 684 18.24 6.13 -20.50
CA ALA A 684 17.87 7.47 -20.08
C ALA A 684 19.04 8.19 -19.38
N THR A 685 19.77 7.47 -18.52
CA THR A 685 20.96 7.99 -17.82
C THR A 685 22.09 8.29 -18.79
N ALA A 686 22.37 7.40 -19.74
CA ALA A 686 23.35 7.60 -20.81
C ALA A 686 23.03 8.85 -21.66
N ARG A 687 21.77 9.04 -22.08
CA ARG A 687 21.35 10.24 -22.83
C ARG A 687 21.59 11.53 -22.06
N GLN A 688 21.30 11.54 -20.75
CA GLN A 688 21.55 12.70 -19.89
C GLN A 688 23.06 12.95 -19.71
N LEU A 689 23.85 11.89 -19.52
CA LEU A 689 25.32 11.95 -19.46
C LEU A 689 25.93 12.54 -20.74
N ALA A 690 25.52 12.08 -21.92
CA ALA A 690 26.02 12.61 -23.20
C ALA A 690 25.63 14.08 -23.42
N SER A 691 24.44 14.49 -22.96
CA SER A 691 24.01 15.90 -23.03
C SER A 691 24.86 16.80 -22.12
N GLU A 692 25.08 16.38 -20.88
CA GLU A 692 25.87 17.14 -19.90
C GLU A 692 27.37 17.13 -20.21
N ALA A 693 27.89 16.05 -20.78
CA ALA A 693 29.26 16.01 -21.29
C ALA A 693 29.50 17.09 -22.34
N ARG A 694 28.57 17.26 -23.30
CA ARG A 694 28.63 18.36 -24.28
C ARG A 694 28.50 19.73 -23.65
N SER A 695 27.60 19.91 -22.68
CA SER A 695 27.42 21.19 -21.98
C SER A 695 28.73 21.66 -21.32
N ARG A 696 29.54 20.72 -20.83
CA ARG A 696 30.86 20.94 -20.22
C ARG A 696 32.05 20.85 -21.20
N GLY A 697 31.81 20.68 -22.50
CA GLY A 697 32.87 20.57 -23.52
C GLY A 697 33.64 19.25 -23.54
N ARG A 698 33.19 18.23 -22.80
CA ARG A 698 33.70 16.84 -22.82
C ARG A 698 33.14 16.07 -24.02
N VAL A 699 33.53 16.50 -25.22
CA VAL A 699 33.10 15.88 -26.49
C VAL A 699 33.54 14.43 -26.59
N ASP A 700 34.73 14.12 -26.07
CA ASP A 700 35.30 12.77 -25.92
C ASP A 700 34.35 11.80 -25.20
N LEU A 701 33.76 12.25 -24.10
CA LEU A 701 32.86 11.44 -23.28
C LEU A 701 31.49 11.31 -23.95
N ALA A 702 30.98 12.38 -24.56
CA ALA A 702 29.72 12.34 -25.30
C ALA A 702 29.76 11.36 -26.48
N GLU A 703 30.85 11.36 -27.26
CA GLU A 703 31.06 10.44 -28.39
C GLU A 703 31.20 8.98 -27.92
N ALA A 704 31.85 8.74 -26.77
CA ALA A 704 31.92 7.40 -26.17
C ALA A 704 30.52 6.86 -25.82
N VAL A 705 29.72 7.64 -25.09
CA VAL A 705 28.35 7.25 -24.72
C VAL A 705 27.46 7.01 -25.95
N GLU A 706 27.59 7.82 -27.01
CA GLU A 706 26.81 7.63 -28.24
C GLU A 706 27.21 6.36 -29.02
N ARG A 707 28.50 6.04 -29.06
CA ARG A 707 28.99 4.79 -29.65
C ARG A 707 28.40 3.58 -28.91
N ASP A 708 28.35 3.63 -27.59
CA ASP A 708 27.85 2.51 -26.78
C ASP A 708 26.33 2.37 -26.90
N LEU A 709 25.59 3.49 -26.93
CA LEU A 709 24.15 3.50 -27.26
C LEU A 709 23.87 2.96 -28.67
N ALA A 710 24.71 3.28 -29.67
CA ALA A 710 24.59 2.80 -31.03
C ALA A 710 24.92 1.30 -31.20
N ALA A 711 25.52 0.67 -30.19
CA ALA A 711 25.78 -0.77 -30.15
C ALA A 711 24.61 -1.58 -29.53
N LEU A 712 23.63 -0.92 -28.92
CA LEU A 712 22.41 -1.54 -28.40
C LEU A 712 21.41 -1.84 -29.52
N ASP A 713 20.46 -2.73 -29.24
CA ASP A 713 19.30 -2.94 -30.09
C ASP A 713 18.48 -1.63 -30.18
N PRO A 714 18.16 -1.12 -31.40
CA PRO A 714 17.37 0.11 -31.58
C PRO A 714 16.03 0.12 -30.85
N ASP A 715 15.38 -1.02 -30.64
CA ASP A 715 14.10 -1.10 -29.91
C ASP A 715 14.27 -0.74 -28.43
N LEU A 716 15.45 -0.97 -27.84
CA LEU A 716 15.80 -0.55 -26.47
C LEU A 716 16.04 0.96 -26.35
N LEU A 717 16.19 1.67 -27.47
CA LEU A 717 16.37 3.12 -27.50
C LEU A 717 15.03 3.88 -27.56
N LEU A 718 13.91 3.20 -27.72
CA LEU A 718 12.59 3.82 -27.70
C LEU A 718 12.28 4.41 -26.31
N PRO A 719 11.57 5.56 -26.24
CA PRO A 719 11.13 6.11 -24.96
C PRO A 719 10.12 5.16 -24.29
N PRO A 720 10.08 5.09 -22.95
CA PRO A 720 9.12 4.25 -22.24
C PRO A 720 7.67 4.67 -22.54
N ALA A 721 6.74 3.71 -22.47
CA ALA A 721 5.37 3.90 -22.96
C ALA A 721 4.60 5.09 -22.33
N PHE A 722 4.97 5.52 -21.12
CA PHE A 722 4.37 6.69 -20.46
C PHE A 722 4.80 8.03 -21.06
N GLU A 723 5.97 8.10 -21.73
CA GLU A 723 6.42 9.30 -22.46
C GLU A 723 5.74 9.42 -23.83
N GLY A 724 5.23 8.32 -24.39
CA GLY A 724 4.61 8.26 -25.72
C GLY A 724 3.25 8.96 -25.87
N GLY A 725 2.82 9.75 -24.88
CA GLY A 725 1.54 10.50 -24.89
C GLY A 725 0.29 9.66 -24.62
N GLY A 726 0.43 8.35 -24.37
CA GLY A 726 -0.67 7.41 -24.20
C GLY A 726 -1.52 7.19 -25.47
N PRO A 727 -2.48 6.25 -25.44
CA PRO A 727 -3.49 6.19 -26.49
C PRO A 727 -4.33 7.48 -26.44
N PRO A 728 -4.65 8.10 -27.60
CA PRO A 728 -5.45 9.31 -27.62
C PRO A 728 -6.79 9.05 -26.92
N LEU A 729 -7.11 9.89 -25.94
CA LEU A 729 -8.36 9.79 -25.17
C LEU A 729 -9.54 9.68 -26.16
N PRO A 730 -10.44 8.68 -26.01
CA PRO A 730 -11.57 8.52 -26.91
C PRO A 730 -12.40 9.80 -26.88
N GLY A 731 -12.39 10.52 -28.00
CA GLY A 731 -12.92 11.87 -28.09
C GLY A 731 -14.36 11.92 -27.61
N ARG A 732 -14.60 12.62 -26.48
CA ARG A 732 -15.96 12.87 -25.97
C ARG A 732 -16.71 13.68 -27.02
N GLY A 733 -17.48 12.99 -27.85
CA GLY A 733 -18.42 13.62 -28.78
C GLY A 733 -19.36 14.50 -27.98
N ARG A 734 -19.33 15.81 -28.24
CA ARG A 734 -20.24 16.78 -27.63
C ARG A 734 -21.68 16.33 -27.87
N ARG A 735 -22.45 16.19 -26.79
CA ARG A 735 -23.92 16.17 -26.80
C ARG A 735 -24.41 17.43 -26.11
#